data_AF-A0A7X5Y2F4-F1
#
_entry.id   AF-A0A7X5Y2F4-F1
#
_cell.length_a   1.000
_cell.length_b   1.000
_cell.length_c   1.000
_cell.angle_alpha   90.00
_cell.angle_beta   90.00
_cell.angle_gamma   90.00
#
_symmetry.space_group_name_H-M   'P 1'
#
loop_
_entity.id
_entity.type
_entity.pdbx_description
1 polymer ?
#
loop_
_entity_poly.entity_id
_entity_poly.type
_entity_poly.pdbx_seq_one_letter_code
_entity_poly.pdbx_strand_id
1 'polypeptide(L)'
;MSLDVCIPGMVERGELTEQRGRMIMAKFDELLSYYRGQMGEAAAKAEATAKTVEQLAAEATLKKRRTLLGVAAQKEMAANMARFVGHDPAKPIPARAAESILIHDDRAPWLPFEYRWKAIRGRAHAALDQVLLRHRADLAGRVRNKSDLEAMVDAMHGDKVDDANATELAQAATETLDMLRRRANAAGADIGKLENRGLAHNHDSAKVGDAGYPAWRDFLVPLLDRDRMIDRSTGQPFTDEALDELLRDMHRAIETDGLSRVNPGGMGQRSLANRLGEHRVLQFRSGKDWRAYHDRFGVGSIYDALMGEIDRRSRDVALMETLGPNPPAGLKWLQDTVRKSAAELGDRKAKASADKAAKKLQNLFDEATGKLREPYSRKLALFFSAIRSWQVATKLGSATLSATSDVATQQLTRSFNGLPTTSTITGYVKYINPLDATDRAHAIRTGLIAEDYAHAASTQGRYLLEEMTGEVSRRVAEGVLRLSGLNAFTQAGRWGFGMDFVGSLAHFAEHEFSRLDPRYARMLQRYGIGAAEWDAIRATPLREERGATWLYPMDIADRALSDRVLGMIQAETDIAVPVGGLELGAMVNANFRPGTWLGELGRTAFQFKGFTATVTMLHARRMMAMTTWQGRAGYALGLMITTTVAGALALQMKELAKGKDPRPMEDWAFLGAAAAQGGGAGIYGDFLKSSESRFGSSFSDTLKGPAWATLDTVNSLSLDAMWDSMDPKQKVNYGRRLTKAVRGETPGGSLWYMRAAFERLLIDQMQEMADPDYRKAFDRMEKRASEQGQAYWWRPGETAPDRAPDLSNALGDTPQQ
;
A
#
# COMPACT_ATOMS: atom_id res chain seq x y z
N MET A 1 -20.46 -25.56 -45.66
CA MET A 1 -21.79 -24.95 -45.45
C MET A 1 -21.58 -23.74 -44.56
N SER A 2 -22.09 -22.57 -44.94
CA SER A 2 -21.84 -21.31 -44.22
C SER A 2 -22.78 -21.13 -43.02
N LEU A 3 -22.36 -20.34 -42.04
CA LEU A 3 -23.11 -20.19 -40.78
C LEU A 3 -24.49 -19.53 -40.95
N ASP A 4 -24.68 -18.70 -41.98
CA ASP A 4 -25.97 -18.10 -42.36
C ASP A 4 -27.05 -19.14 -42.69
N VAL A 5 -26.67 -20.34 -43.11
CA VAL A 5 -27.60 -21.46 -43.35
C VAL A 5 -27.69 -22.37 -42.14
N CYS A 6 -26.54 -22.66 -41.50
CA CYS A 6 -26.48 -23.62 -40.40
C CYS A 6 -27.18 -23.12 -39.13
N ILE A 7 -26.92 -21.88 -38.71
CA ILE A 7 -27.34 -21.37 -37.40
C ILE A 7 -28.86 -21.21 -37.29
N PRO A 8 -29.58 -20.62 -38.27
CA PRO A 8 -31.05 -20.55 -38.23
C PRO A 8 -31.68 -21.94 -38.11
N GLY A 9 -31.20 -22.91 -38.90
CA GLY A 9 -31.69 -24.29 -38.82
C GLY A 9 -31.43 -24.96 -37.48
N MET A 10 -30.30 -24.68 -36.81
CA MET A 10 -30.03 -25.18 -35.46
C MET A 10 -30.95 -24.54 -34.39
N VAL A 11 -31.31 -23.26 -34.56
CA VAL A 11 -32.27 -22.59 -33.67
C VAL A 11 -33.67 -23.18 -33.86
N GLU A 12 -34.11 -23.37 -35.10
CA GLU A 12 -35.40 -24.00 -35.43
C GLU A 12 -35.52 -25.43 -34.89
N ARG A 13 -34.44 -26.21 -34.93
CA ARG A 13 -34.39 -27.56 -34.35
C ARG A 13 -34.24 -27.58 -32.82
N GLY A 14 -34.11 -26.43 -32.16
CA GLY A 14 -33.92 -26.33 -30.71
C GLY A 14 -32.52 -26.74 -30.22
N GLU A 15 -31.55 -26.92 -31.11
CA GLU A 15 -30.16 -27.25 -30.78
C GLU A 15 -29.40 -26.04 -30.23
N LEU A 16 -29.82 -24.82 -30.61
CA LEU A 16 -29.31 -23.55 -30.11
C LEU A 16 -30.43 -22.67 -29.58
N THR A 17 -30.19 -21.96 -28.48
CA THR A 17 -31.12 -20.93 -28.03
C THR A 17 -31.14 -19.76 -29.01
N GLU A 18 -32.29 -19.13 -29.18
CA GLU A 18 -32.46 -17.99 -30.10
C GLU A 18 -31.47 -16.84 -29.81
N GLN A 19 -31.24 -16.55 -28.52
CA GLN A 19 -30.25 -15.56 -28.09
C GLN A 19 -28.82 -15.93 -28.52
N ARG A 20 -28.46 -17.21 -28.44
CA ARG A 20 -27.13 -17.68 -28.82
C ARG A 20 -26.95 -17.75 -30.33
N GLY A 21 -28.00 -18.14 -31.06
CA GLY A 21 -28.05 -18.05 -32.52
C GLY A 21 -27.80 -16.62 -33.01
N ARG A 22 -28.52 -15.64 -32.44
CA ARG A 22 -28.31 -14.21 -32.75
C ARG A 22 -26.88 -13.74 -32.49
N MET A 23 -26.28 -14.15 -31.38
CA MET A 23 -24.91 -13.76 -31.04
C MET A 23 -23.88 -14.33 -32.03
N ILE A 24 -24.05 -15.59 -32.44
CA ILE A 24 -23.17 -16.23 -33.42
C ILE A 24 -23.35 -15.57 -34.79
N MET A 25 -24.59 -15.31 -35.21
CA MET A 25 -24.88 -14.62 -36.45
C MET A 25 -24.32 -13.21 -36.48
N ALA A 26 -24.42 -12.44 -35.39
CA ALA A 26 -23.83 -11.10 -35.31
C ALA A 26 -22.31 -11.12 -35.56
N LYS A 27 -21.58 -12.05 -34.93
CA LYS A 27 -20.12 -12.23 -35.17
C LYS A 27 -19.83 -12.66 -36.60
N PHE A 28 -20.62 -13.58 -37.14
CA PHE A 28 -20.47 -14.05 -38.51
C PHE A 28 -20.74 -12.94 -39.53
N ASP A 29 -21.82 -12.18 -39.36
CA ASP A 29 -22.23 -11.10 -40.26
C ASP A 29 -21.21 -9.97 -40.27
N GLU A 30 -20.61 -9.67 -39.13
CA GLU A 30 -19.51 -8.71 -39.00
C GLU A 30 -18.28 -9.15 -39.80
N LEU A 31 -17.82 -10.39 -39.60
CA LEU A 31 -16.70 -10.97 -40.36
C LEU A 31 -17.03 -11.11 -41.86
N LEU A 32 -18.28 -11.44 -42.20
CA LEU A 32 -18.73 -11.57 -43.58
C LEU A 32 -18.75 -10.24 -44.31
N SER A 33 -19.31 -9.19 -43.69
CA SER A 33 -19.30 -7.82 -44.22
C SER A 33 -17.88 -7.39 -44.56
N TYR A 34 -16.95 -7.71 -43.67
CA TYR A 34 -15.53 -7.43 -43.85
C TYR A 34 -14.91 -8.21 -45.03
N TYR A 35 -15.01 -9.55 -45.06
CA TYR A 35 -14.37 -10.34 -46.12
C TYR A 35 -14.97 -10.10 -47.51
N ARG A 36 -16.25 -9.70 -47.59
CA ARG A 36 -16.87 -9.27 -48.86
C ARG A 36 -16.14 -8.11 -49.52
N GLY A 37 -15.49 -7.24 -48.74
CA GLY A 37 -14.69 -6.14 -49.26
C GLY A 37 -13.34 -6.56 -49.87
N GLN A 38 -12.92 -7.82 -49.70
CA GLN A 38 -11.59 -8.29 -50.08
C GLN A 38 -11.58 -9.49 -51.02
N MET A 39 -12.64 -10.30 -51.00
CA MET A 39 -12.75 -11.53 -51.79
C MET A 39 -14.18 -11.75 -52.27
N GLY A 40 -14.34 -12.65 -53.25
CA GLY A 40 -15.67 -12.99 -53.77
C GLY A 40 -16.59 -13.58 -52.69
N GLU A 41 -17.90 -13.37 -52.83
CA GLU A 41 -18.95 -13.74 -51.87
C GLU A 41 -18.79 -15.16 -51.28
N ALA A 42 -18.51 -16.14 -52.13
CA ALA A 42 -18.35 -17.54 -51.68
C ALA A 42 -17.11 -17.73 -50.79
N ALA A 43 -15.99 -17.10 -51.14
CA ALA A 43 -14.77 -17.13 -50.33
C ALA A 43 -14.97 -16.37 -49.02
N ALA A 44 -15.64 -15.21 -49.07
CA ALA A 44 -15.94 -14.40 -47.90
C ALA A 44 -16.81 -15.15 -46.88
N LYS A 45 -17.86 -15.84 -47.35
CA LYS A 45 -18.69 -16.71 -46.50
C LYS A 45 -17.92 -17.88 -45.90
N ALA A 46 -17.02 -18.48 -46.66
CA ALA A 46 -16.20 -19.60 -46.19
C ALA A 46 -15.22 -19.14 -45.09
N GLU A 47 -14.50 -18.03 -45.32
CA GLU A 47 -13.53 -17.48 -44.36
C GLU A 47 -14.23 -16.94 -43.11
N ALA A 48 -15.32 -16.17 -43.26
CA ALA A 48 -16.13 -15.70 -42.13
C ALA A 48 -16.65 -16.86 -41.27
N THR A 49 -17.10 -17.95 -41.90
CA THR A 49 -17.53 -19.16 -41.21
C THR A 49 -16.37 -19.79 -40.44
N ALA A 50 -15.23 -20.02 -41.09
CA ALA A 50 -14.06 -20.62 -40.47
C ALA A 50 -13.57 -19.82 -39.25
N LYS A 51 -13.46 -18.49 -39.42
CA LYS A 51 -13.02 -17.57 -38.36
C LYS A 51 -14.01 -17.47 -37.21
N THR A 52 -15.31 -17.43 -37.51
CA THR A 52 -16.33 -17.43 -36.45
C THR A 52 -16.26 -18.73 -35.64
N VAL A 53 -16.15 -19.89 -36.29
CA VAL A 53 -16.02 -21.18 -35.60
C VAL A 53 -14.74 -21.25 -34.77
N GLU A 54 -13.62 -20.78 -35.30
CA GLU A 54 -12.33 -20.68 -34.60
C GLU A 54 -12.46 -19.84 -33.33
N GLN A 55 -13.04 -18.63 -33.43
CA GLN A 55 -13.27 -17.75 -32.28
C GLN A 55 -14.19 -18.40 -31.24
N LEU A 56 -15.29 -19.04 -31.65
CA LEU A 56 -16.22 -19.71 -30.74
C LEU A 56 -15.56 -20.89 -30.02
N ALA A 57 -14.71 -21.66 -30.70
CA ALA A 57 -13.96 -22.77 -30.11
C ALA A 57 -12.93 -22.28 -29.08
N ALA A 58 -12.23 -21.18 -29.38
CA ALA A 58 -11.30 -20.54 -28.45
C ALA A 58 -12.03 -20.00 -27.21
N GLU A 59 -13.15 -19.28 -27.39
CA GLU A 59 -13.98 -18.76 -26.31
C GLU A 59 -14.54 -19.89 -25.42
N ALA A 60 -14.99 -20.99 -26.02
CA ALA A 60 -15.48 -22.16 -25.29
C ALA A 60 -14.38 -22.83 -24.44
N THR A 61 -13.18 -22.99 -25.01
CA THR A 61 -12.02 -23.56 -24.31
C THR A 61 -11.58 -22.67 -23.15
N LEU A 62 -11.50 -21.35 -23.37
CA LEU A 62 -11.17 -20.37 -22.34
C LEU A 62 -12.21 -20.36 -21.22
N LYS A 63 -13.50 -20.41 -21.57
CA LYS A 63 -14.60 -20.52 -20.59
C LYS A 63 -14.46 -21.78 -19.74
N LYS A 64 -14.24 -22.95 -20.36
CA LYS A 64 -14.02 -24.22 -19.65
C LYS A 64 -12.83 -24.13 -18.69
N ARG A 65 -11.70 -23.61 -19.15
CA ARG A 65 -10.49 -23.41 -18.32
C ARG A 65 -10.77 -22.50 -17.13
N ARG A 66 -11.46 -21.37 -17.33
CA ARG A 66 -11.83 -20.44 -16.25
C ARG A 66 -12.76 -21.07 -15.23
N THR A 67 -13.72 -21.88 -15.66
CA THR A 67 -14.58 -22.65 -14.74
C THR A 67 -13.76 -23.61 -13.89
N LEU A 68 -12.83 -24.36 -14.48
CA LEU A 68 -11.95 -25.28 -13.74
C LEU A 68 -11.04 -24.55 -12.75
N LEU A 69 -10.45 -23.41 -13.16
CA LEU A 69 -9.65 -22.56 -12.27
C LEU A 69 -10.49 -21.99 -11.11
N GLY A 70 -11.74 -21.59 -11.37
CA GLY A 70 -12.66 -21.15 -10.33
C GLY A 70 -12.97 -22.25 -9.32
N VAL A 71 -13.23 -23.48 -9.78
CA VAL A 71 -13.44 -24.64 -8.91
C VAL A 71 -12.17 -24.99 -8.13
N ALA A 72 -11.00 -24.92 -8.76
CA ALA A 72 -9.72 -25.16 -8.08
C ALA A 72 -9.49 -24.17 -6.94
N ALA A 73 -9.72 -22.87 -7.17
CA ALA A 73 -9.62 -21.83 -6.14
C ALA A 73 -10.60 -22.06 -4.99
N GLN A 74 -11.84 -22.47 -5.27
CA GLN A 74 -12.82 -22.82 -4.24
C GLN A 74 -12.39 -24.02 -3.41
N LYS A 75 -11.85 -25.07 -4.06
CA LYS A 75 -11.31 -26.24 -3.36
C LYS A 75 -10.11 -25.87 -2.47
N GLU A 76 -9.21 -25.02 -2.96
CA GLU A 76 -8.07 -24.53 -2.18
C GLU A 76 -8.53 -23.72 -0.96
N MET A 77 -9.45 -22.76 -1.14
CA MET A 77 -10.02 -21.99 -0.04
C MET A 77 -10.72 -22.87 1.00
N ALA A 78 -11.49 -23.88 0.56
CA ALA A 78 -12.12 -24.84 1.47
C ALA A 78 -11.07 -25.64 2.26
N ALA A 79 -10.05 -26.16 1.58
CA ALA A 79 -8.97 -26.93 2.20
C ALA A 79 -8.18 -26.07 3.20
N ASN A 80 -7.91 -24.81 2.87
CA ASN A 80 -7.26 -23.86 3.77
C ASN A 80 -8.12 -23.62 5.02
N MET A 81 -9.39 -23.26 4.87
CA MET A 81 -10.28 -23.06 6.03
C MET A 81 -10.40 -24.31 6.91
N ALA A 82 -10.39 -25.51 6.32
CA ALA A 82 -10.41 -26.77 7.06
C ALA A 82 -9.11 -27.02 7.86
N ARG A 83 -7.96 -26.53 7.39
CA ARG A 83 -6.65 -26.65 8.03
C ARG A 83 -6.33 -25.50 9.00
N PHE A 84 -7.27 -24.58 9.23
CA PHE A 84 -7.07 -23.47 10.16
C PHE A 84 -6.79 -24.01 11.57
N VAL A 85 -5.70 -23.58 12.20
CA VAL A 85 -5.27 -24.11 13.50
C VAL A 85 -6.32 -23.80 14.56
N GLY A 86 -6.78 -24.85 15.25
CA GLY A 86 -7.84 -24.78 16.26
C GLY A 86 -9.26 -24.88 15.70
N HIS A 87 -9.44 -25.13 14.39
CA HIS A 87 -10.74 -25.49 13.85
C HIS A 87 -11.08 -26.95 14.17
N ASP A 88 -12.26 -27.14 14.74
CA ASP A 88 -12.90 -28.44 14.93
C ASP A 88 -13.85 -28.70 13.76
N PRO A 89 -13.66 -29.77 12.95
CA PRO A 89 -14.52 -30.09 11.81
C PRO A 89 -16.00 -30.29 12.17
N ALA A 90 -16.31 -30.58 13.44
CA ALA A 90 -17.69 -30.70 13.92
C ALA A 90 -18.36 -29.34 14.23
N LYS A 91 -17.61 -28.23 14.13
CA LYS A 91 -18.07 -26.87 14.43
C LYS A 91 -18.16 -26.00 13.16
N PRO A 92 -18.87 -24.87 13.18
CA PRO A 92 -18.89 -23.96 12.05
C PRO A 92 -17.47 -23.51 11.70
N ILE A 93 -17.25 -23.16 10.44
CA ILE A 93 -15.99 -22.59 10.00
C ILE A 93 -15.77 -21.27 10.78
N PRO A 94 -14.64 -21.11 11.48
CA PRO A 94 -14.35 -19.89 12.20
C PRO A 94 -14.35 -18.70 11.22
N ALA A 95 -15.03 -17.61 11.59
CA ALA A 95 -15.00 -16.35 10.83
C ALA A 95 -13.56 -15.94 10.43
N ARG A 96 -12.62 -16.15 11.36
CA ARG A 96 -11.19 -15.87 11.14
C ARG A 96 -10.53 -16.76 10.10
N ALA A 97 -10.95 -18.00 9.93
CA ALA A 97 -10.42 -18.88 8.89
C ALA A 97 -10.71 -18.32 7.50
N ALA A 98 -11.94 -17.83 7.28
CA ALA A 98 -12.29 -17.20 6.01
C ALA A 98 -11.64 -15.83 5.82
N GLU A 99 -11.60 -14.99 6.86
CA GLU A 99 -10.85 -13.72 6.81
C GLU A 99 -9.38 -13.97 6.44
N SER A 100 -8.76 -15.03 6.96
CA SER A 100 -7.36 -15.37 6.69
C SER A 100 -7.05 -15.84 5.27
N ILE A 101 -8.06 -15.96 4.39
CA ILE A 101 -7.83 -16.06 2.94
C ILE A 101 -7.32 -14.72 2.38
N LEU A 102 -7.77 -13.60 2.95
CA LEU A 102 -7.43 -12.26 2.46
C LEU A 102 -6.27 -11.58 3.22
N ILE A 103 -6.16 -11.84 4.52
CA ILE A 103 -5.26 -11.15 5.45
C ILE A 103 -4.48 -12.15 6.32
N HIS A 104 -3.38 -11.73 6.93
CA HIS A 104 -2.59 -12.62 7.79
C HIS A 104 -3.24 -12.94 9.14
N ASP A 105 -3.15 -14.22 9.54
CA ASP A 105 -3.45 -14.74 10.87
C ASP A 105 -2.44 -15.86 11.19
N ASP A 106 -1.76 -15.79 12.33
CA ASP A 106 -0.72 -16.76 12.73
C ASP A 106 -1.25 -18.21 12.90
N ARG A 107 -2.58 -18.43 12.86
CA ARG A 107 -3.22 -19.75 12.85
C ARG A 107 -3.50 -20.31 11.44
N ALA A 108 -3.22 -19.54 10.39
CA ALA A 108 -3.52 -19.91 9.01
C ALA A 108 -2.24 -20.38 8.30
N PRO A 109 -1.96 -21.71 8.21
CA PRO A 109 -0.75 -22.26 7.59
C PRO A 109 -0.77 -22.19 6.05
N TRP A 110 -0.99 -21.00 5.50
CA TRP A 110 -0.97 -20.71 4.06
C TRP A 110 -0.65 -19.24 3.81
N LEU A 111 -0.43 -18.88 2.55
CA LEU A 111 -0.18 -17.50 2.15
C LEU A 111 -1.51 -16.78 1.82
N PRO A 112 -1.92 -15.74 2.58
CA PRO A 112 -3.12 -14.96 2.27
C PRO A 112 -2.90 -14.04 1.05
N PHE A 113 -4.00 -13.54 0.47
CA PHE A 113 -3.97 -12.59 -0.66
C PHE A 113 -3.03 -11.40 -0.44
N GLU A 114 -3.10 -10.73 0.73
CA GLU A 114 -2.30 -9.54 1.01
C GLU A 114 -0.80 -9.79 0.81
N TYR A 115 -0.28 -10.91 1.31
CA TYR A 115 1.15 -11.23 1.23
C TYR A 115 1.51 -11.96 -0.06
N ARG A 116 0.54 -12.56 -0.77
CA ARG A 116 0.73 -12.98 -2.16
C ARG A 116 0.92 -11.79 -3.09
N TRP A 117 0.10 -10.75 -2.94
CA TRP A 117 0.25 -9.49 -3.68
C TRP A 117 1.62 -8.86 -3.43
N LYS A 118 2.01 -8.72 -2.16
CA LYS A 118 3.31 -8.17 -1.80
C LYS A 118 4.47 -9.05 -2.29
N ALA A 119 4.35 -10.39 -2.28
CA ALA A 119 5.38 -11.29 -2.82
C ALA A 119 5.59 -11.10 -4.34
N ILE A 120 4.49 -11.03 -5.10
CA ILE A 120 4.54 -10.76 -6.55
C ILE A 120 5.16 -9.40 -6.84
N ARG A 121 4.79 -8.38 -6.05
CA ARG A 121 5.36 -7.04 -6.17
C ARG A 121 6.85 -7.01 -5.81
N GLY A 122 7.27 -7.69 -4.75
CA GLY A 122 8.66 -7.83 -4.34
C GLY A 122 9.52 -8.49 -5.44
N ARG A 123 9.00 -9.51 -6.12
CA ARG A 123 9.62 -10.12 -7.31
C ARG A 123 9.80 -9.11 -8.44
N ALA A 124 8.78 -8.32 -8.75
CA ALA A 124 8.85 -7.29 -9.77
C ALA A 124 9.86 -6.18 -9.39
N HIS A 125 9.93 -5.80 -8.12
CA HIS A 125 10.91 -4.83 -7.62
C HIS A 125 12.34 -5.37 -7.70
N ALA A 126 12.56 -6.64 -7.37
CA ALA A 126 13.86 -7.30 -7.49
C ALA A 126 14.39 -7.28 -8.93
N ALA A 127 13.52 -7.49 -9.92
CA ALA A 127 13.85 -7.42 -11.34
C ALA A 127 14.11 -5.97 -11.83
N LEU A 128 13.75 -4.97 -11.03
CA LEU A 128 13.85 -3.54 -11.36
C LEU A 128 14.69 -2.78 -10.32
N ASP A 129 15.61 -3.45 -9.64
CA ASP A 129 16.43 -2.86 -8.58
C ASP A 129 17.17 -1.60 -9.05
N GLN A 130 17.72 -1.63 -10.26
CA GLN A 130 18.39 -0.49 -10.89
C GLN A 130 17.43 0.68 -11.17
N VAL A 131 16.22 0.40 -11.67
CA VAL A 131 15.19 1.44 -11.90
C VAL A 131 14.85 2.12 -10.58
N LEU A 132 14.59 1.33 -9.53
CA LEU A 132 14.23 1.84 -8.19
C LEU A 132 15.35 2.70 -7.58
N LEU A 133 16.61 2.28 -7.70
CA LEU A 133 17.75 3.00 -7.09
C LEU A 133 18.11 4.29 -7.82
N ARG A 134 18.09 4.27 -9.15
CA ARG A 134 18.47 5.41 -10.00
C ARG A 134 17.39 6.49 -10.03
N HIS A 135 16.12 6.09 -10.02
CA HIS A 135 14.99 7.00 -10.22
C HIS A 135 14.18 7.31 -8.95
N ARG A 136 14.65 6.88 -7.78
CA ARG A 136 14.07 7.32 -6.49
C ARG A 136 13.98 8.85 -6.41
N ALA A 137 13.00 9.34 -5.68
CA ALA A 137 12.80 10.78 -5.52
C ALA A 137 13.99 11.47 -4.81
N ASP A 138 14.24 12.72 -5.17
CA ASP A 138 15.12 13.63 -4.46
C ASP A 138 14.45 14.24 -3.21
N LEU A 139 15.16 15.12 -2.50
CA LEU A 139 14.63 15.79 -1.31
C LEU A 139 13.40 16.67 -1.61
N ALA A 140 13.26 17.15 -2.84
CA ALA A 140 12.11 17.94 -3.31
C ALA A 140 10.95 17.07 -3.82
N GLY A 141 11.07 15.73 -3.74
CA GLY A 141 10.06 14.80 -4.24
C GLY A 141 10.02 14.66 -5.76
N ARG A 142 11.08 15.11 -6.46
CA ARG A 142 11.20 14.97 -7.91
C ARG A 142 11.93 13.68 -8.24
N VAL A 143 11.48 13.01 -9.29
CA VAL A 143 12.15 11.81 -9.81
C VAL A 143 13.54 12.18 -10.32
N ARG A 144 14.54 11.39 -9.93
CA ARG A 144 15.94 11.56 -10.37
C ARG A 144 16.13 11.00 -11.78
N ASN A 145 17.10 11.57 -12.50
CA ASN A 145 17.50 11.14 -13.84
C ASN A 145 16.30 10.96 -14.80
N LYS A 146 15.48 12.01 -14.91
CA LYS A 146 14.27 11.99 -15.74
C LYS A 146 14.57 11.61 -17.19
N SER A 147 15.68 12.10 -17.74
CA SER A 147 16.13 11.79 -19.11
C SER A 147 16.27 10.29 -19.37
N ASP A 148 16.81 9.52 -18.43
CA ASP A 148 17.03 8.09 -18.63
C ASP A 148 15.68 7.34 -18.65
N LEU A 149 14.66 7.82 -17.91
CA LEU A 149 13.30 7.29 -17.97
C LEU A 149 12.61 7.63 -19.29
N GLU A 150 12.86 8.81 -19.84
CA GLU A 150 12.35 9.20 -21.15
C GLU A 150 12.97 8.30 -22.23
N ALA A 151 14.29 8.11 -22.19
CA ALA A 151 15.02 7.19 -23.07
C ALA A 151 14.58 5.73 -22.89
N MET A 152 14.30 5.30 -21.65
CA MET A 152 13.75 3.97 -21.37
C MET A 152 12.38 3.79 -22.05
N VAL A 153 11.50 4.80 -21.97
CA VAL A 153 10.18 4.74 -22.64
C VAL A 153 10.32 4.74 -24.16
N ASP A 154 11.28 5.48 -24.72
CA ASP A 154 11.62 5.42 -26.16
C ASP A 154 12.02 4.00 -26.57
N ALA A 155 12.97 3.39 -25.85
CA ALA A 155 13.40 2.02 -26.10
C ALA A 155 12.25 1.00 -25.96
N MET A 156 11.34 1.19 -25.00
CA MET A 156 10.15 0.32 -24.84
C MET A 156 9.13 0.43 -25.98
N HIS A 157 9.20 1.48 -26.81
CA HIS A 157 8.41 1.63 -28.04
C HIS A 157 9.20 1.22 -29.29
N GLY A 158 10.42 0.70 -29.14
CA GLY A 158 11.27 0.27 -30.25
C GLY A 158 12.00 1.41 -30.95
N ASP A 159 12.00 2.62 -30.37
CA ASP A 159 12.79 3.72 -30.89
C ASP A 159 14.29 3.44 -30.68
N LYS A 160 15.14 3.93 -31.58
CA LYS A 160 16.58 3.79 -31.44
C LYS A 160 17.08 4.69 -30.30
N VAL A 161 17.73 4.08 -29.31
CA VAL A 161 18.32 4.77 -28.15
C VAL A 161 19.79 4.41 -28.05
N ASP A 162 20.68 5.41 -28.08
CA ASP A 162 22.14 5.20 -28.02
C ASP A 162 22.66 5.01 -26.58
N ASP A 163 21.79 5.10 -25.57
CA ASP A 163 22.11 4.81 -24.17
C ASP A 163 21.86 3.32 -23.83
N ALA A 164 22.96 2.59 -23.63
CA ALA A 164 22.93 1.18 -23.24
C ALA A 164 22.20 0.95 -21.91
N ASN A 165 22.31 1.89 -20.95
CA ASN A 165 21.61 1.78 -19.67
C ASN A 165 20.10 1.88 -19.87
N ALA A 166 19.62 2.88 -20.61
CA ALA A 166 18.20 3.05 -20.87
C ALA A 166 17.60 1.82 -21.58
N THR A 167 18.37 1.21 -22.49
CA THR A 167 17.99 -0.03 -23.18
C THR A 167 17.87 -1.22 -22.21
N GLU A 168 18.84 -1.38 -21.30
CA GLU A 168 18.81 -2.43 -20.26
C GLU A 168 17.61 -2.26 -19.31
N LEU A 169 17.35 -1.02 -18.86
CA LEU A 169 16.20 -0.72 -18.01
C LEU A 169 14.87 -0.98 -18.75
N ALA A 170 14.79 -0.65 -20.04
CA ALA A 170 13.61 -0.89 -20.86
C ALA A 170 13.35 -2.39 -21.06
N GLN A 171 14.41 -3.18 -21.25
CA GLN A 171 14.33 -4.62 -21.31
C GLN A 171 13.83 -5.20 -19.98
N ALA A 172 14.43 -4.82 -18.86
CA ALA A 172 14.03 -5.28 -17.54
C ALA A 172 12.55 -4.93 -17.22
N ALA A 173 12.12 -3.72 -17.55
CA ALA A 173 10.72 -3.29 -17.41
C ALA A 173 9.77 -4.12 -18.29
N THR A 174 10.13 -4.33 -19.56
CA THR A 174 9.32 -5.11 -20.51
C THR A 174 9.19 -6.57 -20.08
N GLU A 175 10.29 -7.20 -19.67
CA GLU A 175 10.31 -8.58 -19.19
C GLU A 175 9.51 -8.75 -17.89
N THR A 176 9.63 -7.79 -16.97
CA THR A 176 8.84 -7.79 -15.72
C THR A 176 7.34 -7.68 -16.00
N LEU A 177 6.93 -6.80 -16.91
CA LEU A 177 5.52 -6.66 -17.32
C LEU A 177 5.01 -7.90 -18.07
N ASP A 178 5.85 -8.56 -18.88
CA ASP A 178 5.51 -9.83 -19.56
C ASP A 178 5.40 -10.99 -18.58
N MET A 179 6.26 -11.05 -17.55
CA MET A 179 6.16 -12.02 -16.46
C MET A 179 4.80 -11.90 -15.75
N LEU A 180 4.40 -10.67 -15.39
CA LEU A 180 3.09 -10.42 -14.77
C LEU A 180 1.92 -10.78 -15.71
N ARG A 181 2.06 -10.48 -17.02
CA ARG A 181 1.06 -10.84 -18.05
C ARG A 181 0.89 -12.36 -18.14
N ARG A 182 1.99 -13.11 -18.26
CA ARG A 182 1.96 -14.58 -18.33
C ARG A 182 1.34 -15.19 -17.09
N ARG A 183 1.63 -14.62 -15.91
CA ARG A 183 1.05 -15.06 -14.65
C ARG A 183 -0.46 -14.78 -14.57
N ALA A 184 -0.91 -13.61 -15.02
CA ALA A 184 -2.34 -13.33 -15.15
C ALA A 184 -3.03 -14.32 -16.09
N ASN A 185 -2.41 -14.66 -17.23
CA ASN A 185 -2.94 -15.66 -18.15
C ASN A 185 -2.96 -17.08 -17.56
N ALA A 186 -1.97 -17.43 -16.74
CA ALA A 186 -1.96 -18.68 -15.98
C ALA A 186 -3.16 -18.75 -15.03
N ALA A 187 -3.49 -17.63 -14.36
CA ALA A 187 -4.64 -17.47 -13.47
C ALA A 187 -5.99 -17.30 -14.18
N GLY A 188 -6.04 -17.34 -15.51
CA GLY A 188 -7.27 -17.37 -16.31
C GLY A 188 -7.58 -16.11 -17.10
N ALA A 189 -6.71 -15.09 -17.10
CA ALA A 189 -6.80 -13.97 -18.03
C ALA A 189 -6.45 -14.42 -19.46
N ASP A 190 -6.71 -13.56 -20.44
CA ASP A 190 -6.36 -13.82 -21.84
C ASP A 190 -5.75 -12.57 -22.47
N ILE A 191 -4.61 -12.15 -21.91
CA ILE A 191 -3.89 -10.93 -22.31
C ILE A 191 -2.86 -11.31 -23.38
N GLY A 192 -3.06 -10.88 -24.62
CA GLY A 192 -2.08 -11.11 -25.68
C GLY A 192 -0.80 -10.31 -25.49
N LYS A 193 0.30 -10.78 -26.10
CA LYS A 193 1.58 -10.09 -26.11
C LYS A 193 1.54 -8.99 -27.18
N LEU A 194 1.99 -7.80 -26.82
CA LEU A 194 2.15 -6.68 -27.74
C LEU A 194 3.62 -6.31 -27.73
N GLU A 195 4.25 -6.33 -28.90
CA GLU A 195 5.60 -5.81 -29.08
C GLU A 195 5.57 -4.28 -28.99
N ASN A 196 6.65 -3.66 -28.53
CA ASN A 196 6.80 -2.19 -28.48
C ASN A 196 5.58 -1.47 -27.85
N ARG A 197 5.03 -2.04 -26.79
CA ARG A 197 3.77 -1.59 -26.16
C ARG A 197 3.95 -0.36 -25.28
N GLY A 198 5.18 -0.11 -24.81
CA GLY A 198 5.44 0.87 -23.76
C GLY A 198 4.68 0.61 -22.45
N LEU A 199 4.50 1.70 -21.69
CA LEU A 199 3.80 1.74 -20.40
C LEU A 199 2.31 2.07 -20.57
N ALA A 200 1.47 1.59 -19.65
CA ALA A 200 0.08 2.04 -19.58
C ALA A 200 0.00 3.50 -19.09
N HIS A 201 -0.99 4.25 -19.56
CA HIS A 201 -1.29 5.57 -19.02
C HIS A 201 -2.21 5.47 -17.81
N ASN A 202 -2.00 6.37 -16.84
CA ASN A 202 -2.99 6.76 -15.87
C ASN A 202 -3.48 8.16 -16.26
N HIS A 203 -4.76 8.32 -16.57
CA HIS A 203 -5.31 9.58 -17.08
C HIS A 203 -5.76 10.49 -15.93
N ASP A 204 -5.57 11.80 -16.11
CA ASP A 204 -6.21 12.80 -15.27
C ASP A 204 -7.61 13.11 -15.84
N SER A 205 -8.63 12.58 -15.19
CA SER A 205 -10.03 12.74 -15.63
C SER A 205 -10.44 14.21 -15.74
N ALA A 206 -9.89 15.10 -14.90
CA ALA A 206 -10.18 16.52 -14.97
C ALA A 206 -9.57 17.15 -16.23
N LYS A 207 -8.29 16.89 -16.53
CA LYS A 207 -7.65 17.44 -17.74
C LYS A 207 -8.30 16.93 -19.03
N VAL A 208 -8.70 15.66 -19.06
CA VAL A 208 -9.37 15.06 -20.22
C VAL A 208 -10.80 15.60 -20.38
N GLY A 209 -11.53 15.79 -19.27
CA GLY A 209 -12.84 16.43 -19.26
C GLY A 209 -12.78 17.90 -19.71
N ASP A 210 -11.88 18.69 -19.12
CA ASP A 210 -11.72 20.12 -19.39
C ASP A 210 -11.32 20.41 -20.85
N ALA A 211 -10.54 19.53 -21.48
CA ALA A 211 -10.20 19.65 -22.89
C ALA A 211 -11.42 19.42 -23.82
N GLY A 212 -12.39 18.61 -23.38
CA GLY A 212 -13.50 18.14 -24.20
C GLY A 212 -13.07 17.14 -25.28
N TYR A 213 -14.04 16.36 -25.78
CA TYR A 213 -13.77 15.30 -26.75
C TYR A 213 -13.04 15.77 -28.02
N PRO A 214 -13.46 16.85 -28.72
CA PRO A 214 -12.82 17.23 -29.98
C PRO A 214 -11.34 17.55 -29.80
N ALA A 215 -10.99 18.40 -28.82
CA ALA A 215 -9.59 18.78 -28.61
C ALA A 215 -8.73 17.63 -28.08
N TRP A 216 -9.31 16.74 -27.27
CA TRP A 216 -8.62 15.53 -26.81
C TRP A 216 -8.32 14.58 -27.97
N ARG A 217 -9.32 14.31 -28.84
CA ARG A 217 -9.17 13.48 -30.03
C ARG A 217 -8.15 14.07 -31.00
N ASP A 218 -8.28 15.35 -31.32
CA ASP A 218 -7.42 16.03 -32.31
C ASP A 218 -5.96 16.08 -31.86
N PHE A 219 -5.72 16.03 -30.54
CA PHE A 219 -4.37 15.86 -30.00
C PHE A 219 -3.90 14.41 -29.99
N LEU A 220 -4.77 13.45 -29.66
CA LEU A 220 -4.42 12.03 -29.53
C LEU A 220 -4.19 11.36 -30.88
N VAL A 221 -5.12 11.51 -31.83
CA VAL A 221 -5.10 10.78 -33.11
C VAL A 221 -3.77 10.94 -33.87
N PRO A 222 -3.17 12.15 -33.96
CA PRO A 222 -1.88 12.31 -34.61
C PRO A 222 -0.72 11.61 -33.91
N LEU A 223 -0.86 11.09 -32.70
CA LEU A 223 0.19 10.40 -31.92
C LEU A 223 0.12 8.88 -32.05
N LEU A 224 -0.97 8.36 -32.65
CA LEU A 224 -1.28 6.94 -32.72
C LEU A 224 -0.72 6.28 -33.98
N ASP A 225 -0.33 5.02 -33.83
CA ASP A 225 0.05 4.12 -34.93
C ASP A 225 -1.19 3.39 -35.43
N ARG A 226 -1.86 3.99 -36.43
CA ARG A 226 -3.14 3.52 -36.97
C ARG A 226 -3.05 2.09 -37.52
N ASP A 227 -1.91 1.72 -38.11
CA ASP A 227 -1.72 0.40 -38.74
C ASP A 227 -1.63 -0.72 -37.69
N ARG A 228 -1.14 -0.40 -36.48
CA ARG A 228 -1.05 -1.36 -35.36
C ARG A 228 -2.30 -1.42 -34.51
N MET A 229 -3.26 -0.52 -34.72
CA MET A 229 -4.52 -0.49 -33.99
C MET A 229 -5.53 -1.42 -34.67
N ILE A 230 -5.42 -2.72 -34.36
CA ILE A 230 -6.27 -3.75 -34.96
C ILE A 230 -7.59 -3.89 -34.18
N ASP A 231 -8.70 -3.72 -34.89
CA ASP A 231 -10.02 -4.11 -34.42
C ASP A 231 -10.13 -5.63 -34.42
N ARG A 232 -10.51 -6.20 -33.28
CA ARG A 232 -10.59 -7.66 -33.11
C ARG A 232 -11.77 -8.29 -33.81
N SER A 233 -12.82 -7.52 -34.02
CA SER A 233 -14.01 -8.06 -34.64
C SER A 233 -13.80 -8.28 -36.14
N THR A 234 -13.02 -7.40 -36.78
CA THR A 234 -12.66 -7.47 -38.21
C THR A 234 -11.28 -8.08 -38.46
N GLY A 235 -10.36 -8.03 -37.50
CA GLY A 235 -8.97 -8.44 -37.65
C GLY A 235 -8.10 -7.45 -38.43
N GLN A 236 -8.58 -6.21 -38.65
CA GLN A 236 -7.90 -5.16 -39.43
C GLN A 236 -7.72 -3.86 -38.65
N PRO A 237 -6.89 -2.92 -39.16
CA PRO A 237 -6.82 -1.57 -38.62
C PRO A 237 -8.20 -0.89 -38.52
N PHE A 238 -8.44 -0.13 -37.45
CA PHE A 238 -9.69 0.63 -37.27
C PHE A 238 -9.92 1.63 -38.42
N THR A 239 -11.16 1.70 -38.93
CA THR A 239 -11.62 2.80 -39.79
C THR A 239 -11.70 4.10 -38.98
N ASP A 240 -11.79 5.24 -39.65
CA ASP A 240 -11.89 6.55 -38.96
C ASP A 240 -13.16 6.66 -38.13
N GLU A 241 -14.29 6.15 -38.63
CA GLU A 241 -15.56 6.16 -37.93
C GLU A 241 -15.52 5.24 -36.70
N ALA A 242 -15.02 4.02 -36.87
CA ALA A 242 -14.92 3.06 -35.78
C ALA A 242 -13.93 3.53 -34.69
N LEU A 243 -12.84 4.19 -35.10
CA LEU A 243 -11.92 4.80 -34.15
C LEU A 243 -12.57 5.98 -33.42
N ASP A 244 -13.28 6.89 -34.11
CA ASP A 244 -13.95 8.02 -33.47
C ASP A 244 -15.00 7.51 -32.46
N GLU A 245 -15.76 6.46 -32.77
CA GLU A 245 -16.70 5.86 -31.82
C GLU A 245 -16.00 5.28 -30.59
N LEU A 246 -14.93 4.50 -30.79
CA LEU A 246 -14.11 3.97 -29.69
C LEU A 246 -13.56 5.10 -28.82
N LEU A 247 -13.01 6.14 -29.44
CA LEU A 247 -12.41 7.28 -28.74
C LEU A 247 -13.47 8.06 -27.96
N ARG A 248 -14.71 8.20 -28.46
CA ARG A 248 -15.82 8.81 -27.70
C ARG A 248 -16.18 8.02 -26.46
N ASP A 249 -16.31 6.69 -26.58
CA ASP A 249 -16.57 5.84 -25.42
C ASP A 249 -15.44 5.92 -24.40
N MET A 250 -14.19 5.89 -24.86
CA MET A 250 -13.00 6.03 -24.02
C MET A 250 -12.95 7.39 -23.31
N HIS A 251 -13.17 8.49 -24.03
CA HIS A 251 -13.20 9.83 -23.45
C HIS A 251 -14.26 9.94 -22.35
N ARG A 252 -15.49 9.48 -22.64
CA ARG A 252 -16.58 9.47 -21.65
C ARG A 252 -16.27 8.59 -20.45
N ALA A 253 -15.63 7.44 -20.66
CA ALA A 253 -15.20 6.56 -19.57
C ALA A 253 -14.11 7.19 -18.71
N ILE A 254 -13.17 7.94 -19.29
CA ILE A 254 -12.14 8.65 -18.52
C ILE A 254 -12.76 9.84 -17.76
N GLU A 255 -13.57 10.66 -18.42
CA GLU A 255 -14.22 11.84 -17.83
C GLU A 255 -15.10 11.47 -16.63
N THR A 256 -15.79 10.32 -16.72
CA THR A 256 -16.71 9.85 -15.68
C THR A 256 -16.08 8.88 -14.68
N ASP A 257 -14.75 8.73 -14.69
CA ASP A 257 -14.00 7.75 -13.88
C ASP A 257 -14.59 6.31 -13.99
N GLY A 258 -15.11 5.98 -15.17
CA GLY A 258 -15.67 4.66 -15.53
C GLY A 258 -17.17 4.51 -15.28
N LEU A 259 -17.85 5.49 -14.68
CA LEU A 259 -19.29 5.43 -14.40
C LEU A 259 -20.13 5.27 -15.67
N SER A 260 -19.68 5.79 -16.81
CA SER A 260 -20.37 5.63 -18.11
C SER A 260 -20.54 4.17 -18.54
N ARG A 261 -19.67 3.27 -18.06
CA ARG A 261 -19.69 1.84 -18.38
C ARG A 261 -20.42 1.01 -17.32
N VAL A 262 -20.98 1.65 -16.30
CA VAL A 262 -21.81 1.00 -15.29
C VAL A 262 -23.24 0.89 -15.80
N ASN A 263 -23.73 -0.34 -15.98
CA ASN A 263 -25.13 -0.60 -16.33
C ASN A 263 -26.00 -0.56 -15.05
N PRO A 264 -26.89 0.43 -14.88
CA PRO A 264 -27.78 0.48 -13.72
C PRO A 264 -28.66 -0.78 -13.66
N GLY A 265 -28.68 -1.44 -12.50
CA GLY A 265 -29.46 -2.69 -12.32
C GLY A 265 -28.93 -3.90 -13.10
N GLY A 266 -27.78 -3.80 -13.78
CA GLY A 266 -27.18 -4.90 -14.53
C GLY A 266 -26.77 -6.06 -13.62
N MET A 267 -27.15 -7.30 -13.98
CA MET A 267 -26.74 -8.48 -13.23
C MET A 267 -25.25 -8.80 -13.45
N GLY A 268 -24.44 -8.53 -12.42
CA GLY A 268 -23.05 -8.97 -12.32
C GLY A 268 -22.04 -8.08 -13.04
N GLN A 269 -20.93 -7.78 -12.37
CA GLN A 269 -19.79 -7.14 -13.03
C GLN A 269 -19.08 -8.14 -13.96
N ARG A 270 -18.57 -7.67 -15.11
CA ARG A 270 -17.72 -8.48 -15.99
C ARG A 270 -16.56 -9.06 -15.17
N SER A 271 -16.27 -10.35 -15.34
CA SER A 271 -15.17 -11.01 -14.61
C SER A 271 -13.85 -10.27 -14.83
N LEU A 272 -12.97 -10.23 -13.81
CA LEU A 272 -11.66 -9.58 -13.91
C LEU A 272 -10.84 -10.18 -15.06
N ALA A 273 -10.84 -11.50 -15.21
CA ALA A 273 -10.19 -12.18 -16.32
C ALA A 273 -10.66 -11.71 -17.71
N ASN A 274 -11.96 -11.39 -17.88
CA ASN A 274 -12.47 -10.81 -19.12
C ASN A 274 -11.96 -9.39 -19.32
N ARG A 275 -12.05 -8.55 -18.27
CA ARG A 275 -11.59 -7.15 -18.34
C ARG A 275 -10.10 -7.04 -18.68
N LEU A 276 -9.27 -7.92 -18.12
CA LEU A 276 -7.83 -7.94 -18.42
C LEU A 276 -7.53 -8.43 -19.84
N GLY A 277 -8.37 -9.32 -20.38
CA GLY A 277 -8.23 -9.81 -21.76
C GLY A 277 -8.66 -8.82 -22.83
N GLU A 278 -9.24 -7.67 -22.45
CA GLU A 278 -9.47 -6.55 -23.38
C GLU A 278 -8.09 -6.00 -23.81
N HIS A 279 -7.80 -6.08 -25.10
CA HIS A 279 -6.51 -5.66 -25.63
C HIS A 279 -6.32 -4.16 -25.50
N ARG A 280 -5.08 -3.72 -25.27
CA ARG A 280 -4.72 -2.31 -25.38
C ARG A 280 -4.92 -1.88 -26.83
N VAL A 281 -5.97 -1.11 -27.07
CA VAL A 281 -6.33 -0.66 -28.42
C VAL A 281 -5.45 0.50 -28.87
N LEU A 282 -5.16 1.46 -27.98
CA LEU A 282 -4.29 2.60 -28.32
C LEU A 282 -2.82 2.17 -28.40
N GLN A 283 -2.24 2.27 -29.60
CA GLN A 283 -0.83 2.07 -29.90
C GLN A 283 -0.22 3.42 -30.29
N PHE A 284 0.83 3.86 -29.59
CA PHE A 284 1.56 5.09 -29.94
C PHE A 284 2.66 4.77 -30.95
N ARG A 285 2.95 5.71 -31.86
CA ARG A 285 3.99 5.51 -32.90
C ARG A 285 5.40 5.47 -32.34
N SER A 286 5.64 6.23 -31.26
CA SER A 286 6.95 6.37 -30.62
C SER A 286 6.81 6.63 -29.13
N GLY A 287 7.89 6.47 -28.37
CA GLY A 287 7.95 6.86 -26.97
C GLY A 287 7.80 8.37 -26.78
N LYS A 288 8.27 9.18 -27.73
CA LYS A 288 8.04 10.64 -27.75
C LYS A 288 6.56 10.97 -27.85
N ASP A 289 5.82 10.29 -28.73
CA ASP A 289 4.38 10.48 -28.89
C ASP A 289 3.61 10.04 -27.63
N TRP A 290 4.02 8.93 -27.02
CA TRP A 290 3.50 8.50 -25.72
C TRP A 290 3.74 9.56 -24.62
N ARG A 291 4.95 10.14 -24.56
CA ARG A 291 5.29 11.16 -23.56
C ARG A 291 4.50 12.45 -23.77
N ALA A 292 4.35 12.91 -25.00
CA ALA A 292 3.55 14.08 -25.32
C ALA A 292 2.10 13.93 -24.81
N TYR A 293 1.53 12.72 -24.95
CA TYR A 293 0.22 12.40 -24.39
C TYR A 293 0.22 12.36 -22.87
N HIS A 294 1.21 11.68 -22.26
CA HIS A 294 1.33 11.57 -20.80
C HIS A 294 1.53 12.92 -20.13
N ASP A 295 2.34 13.81 -20.69
CA ASP A 295 2.59 15.15 -20.12
C ASP A 295 1.31 16.01 -20.12
N ARG A 296 0.46 15.87 -21.15
CA ARG A 296 -0.78 16.64 -21.27
C ARG A 296 -1.93 16.05 -20.46
N PHE A 297 -2.15 14.74 -20.53
CA PHE A 297 -3.34 14.07 -20.01
C PHE A 297 -3.06 12.99 -18.97
N GLY A 298 -1.79 12.69 -18.69
CA GLY A 298 -1.38 11.73 -17.68
C GLY A 298 -1.32 12.29 -16.26
N VAL A 299 -1.22 11.36 -15.31
CA VAL A 299 -0.98 11.60 -13.88
C VAL A 299 0.42 11.10 -13.51
N GLY A 300 1.15 11.92 -12.74
CA GLY A 300 2.46 11.56 -12.20
C GLY A 300 3.56 11.50 -13.27
N SER A 301 4.72 11.00 -12.87
CA SER A 301 5.89 10.78 -13.73
C SER A 301 5.82 9.44 -14.47
N ILE A 302 6.75 9.24 -15.43
CA ILE A 302 6.97 7.94 -16.08
C ILE A 302 7.22 6.83 -15.04
N TYR A 303 7.98 7.17 -14.00
CA TYR A 303 8.28 6.26 -12.91
C TYR A 303 7.01 5.85 -12.14
N ASP A 304 6.14 6.81 -11.82
CA ASP A 304 4.86 6.55 -11.16
C ASP A 304 3.95 5.67 -12.05
N ALA A 305 3.98 5.88 -13.37
CA ALA A 305 3.23 5.06 -14.32
C ALA A 305 3.70 3.60 -14.33
N LEU A 306 5.02 3.36 -14.35
CA LEU A 306 5.61 2.02 -14.27
C LEU A 306 5.28 1.33 -12.94
N MET A 307 5.55 2.00 -11.81
CA MET A 307 5.32 1.43 -10.47
C MET A 307 3.83 1.18 -10.22
N GLY A 308 2.96 2.11 -10.64
CA GLY A 308 1.51 1.94 -10.57
C GLY A 308 1.00 0.78 -11.42
N GLU A 309 1.57 0.56 -12.62
CA GLU A 309 1.20 -0.60 -13.44
C GLU A 309 1.65 -1.93 -12.82
N ILE A 310 2.86 -1.98 -12.23
CA ILE A 310 3.36 -3.16 -11.51
C ILE A 310 2.48 -3.49 -10.32
N ASP A 311 2.15 -2.50 -9.49
CA ASP A 311 1.34 -2.71 -8.30
C ASP A 311 -0.07 -3.21 -8.65
N ARG A 312 -0.73 -2.55 -9.62
CA ARG A 312 -2.06 -2.96 -10.13
C ARG A 312 -2.04 -4.37 -10.68
N ARG A 313 -1.08 -4.71 -11.54
CA ARG A 313 -0.97 -6.07 -12.13
C ARG A 313 -0.66 -7.12 -11.08
N SER A 314 0.23 -6.82 -10.13
CA SER A 314 0.58 -7.74 -9.04
C SER A 314 -0.65 -8.04 -8.17
N ARG A 315 -1.46 -7.01 -7.88
CA ARG A 315 -2.71 -7.15 -7.14
C ARG A 315 -3.73 -7.99 -7.91
N ASP A 316 -3.95 -7.68 -9.18
CA ASP A 316 -4.96 -8.35 -10.00
C ASP A 316 -4.61 -9.85 -10.17
N VAL A 317 -3.32 -10.18 -10.37
CA VAL A 317 -2.82 -11.55 -10.34
C VAL A 317 -3.09 -12.21 -8.99
N ALA A 318 -2.73 -11.56 -7.88
CA ALA A 318 -2.93 -12.13 -6.54
C ALA A 318 -4.42 -12.38 -6.24
N LEU A 319 -5.32 -11.49 -6.67
CA LEU A 319 -6.77 -11.67 -6.56
C LEU A 319 -7.23 -12.90 -7.36
N MET A 320 -6.75 -13.05 -8.60
CA MET A 320 -7.14 -14.17 -9.46
C MET A 320 -6.60 -15.51 -8.96
N GLU A 321 -5.36 -15.53 -8.46
CA GLU A 321 -4.78 -16.74 -7.88
C GLU A 321 -5.41 -17.12 -6.53
N THR A 322 -6.01 -16.17 -5.80
CA THR A 322 -6.63 -16.44 -4.49
C THR A 322 -8.13 -16.73 -4.59
N LEU A 323 -8.87 -15.95 -5.37
CA LEU A 323 -10.34 -16.02 -5.46
C LEU A 323 -10.82 -16.62 -6.79
N GLY A 324 -9.90 -17.03 -7.67
CA GLY A 324 -10.18 -17.55 -9.00
C GLY A 324 -10.35 -16.46 -10.07
N PRO A 325 -10.60 -16.85 -11.34
CA PRO A 325 -10.63 -15.91 -12.48
C PRO A 325 -11.72 -14.82 -12.41
N ASN A 326 -12.72 -15.02 -11.54
CA ASN A 326 -13.74 -14.03 -11.21
C ASN A 326 -13.73 -13.75 -9.69
N PRO A 327 -12.84 -12.86 -9.20
CA PRO A 327 -12.67 -12.62 -7.77
C PRO A 327 -13.95 -12.23 -7.01
N PRO A 328 -14.88 -11.41 -7.54
CA PRO A 328 -16.18 -11.18 -6.90
C PRO A 328 -16.99 -12.46 -6.65
N ALA A 329 -16.96 -13.42 -7.59
CA ALA A 329 -17.66 -14.70 -7.40
C ALA A 329 -16.96 -15.59 -6.37
N GLY A 330 -15.62 -15.59 -6.33
CA GLY A 330 -14.84 -16.26 -5.30
C GLY A 330 -15.09 -15.69 -3.90
N LEU A 331 -15.15 -14.36 -3.78
CA LEU A 331 -15.50 -13.67 -2.54
C LEU A 331 -16.92 -14.04 -2.08
N LYS A 332 -17.89 -14.01 -2.99
CA LYS A 332 -19.28 -14.37 -2.69
C LYS A 332 -19.39 -15.82 -2.21
N TRP A 333 -18.69 -16.74 -2.89
CA TRP A 333 -18.60 -18.13 -2.46
C TRP A 333 -18.01 -18.26 -1.04
N LEU A 334 -16.95 -17.51 -0.72
CA LEU A 334 -16.32 -17.51 0.60
C LEU A 334 -17.29 -17.00 1.68
N GLN A 335 -17.98 -15.88 1.42
CA GLN A 335 -19.00 -15.32 2.32
C GLN A 335 -20.15 -16.30 2.56
N ASP A 336 -20.66 -16.92 1.50
CA ASP A 336 -21.77 -17.87 1.57
C ASP A 336 -21.36 -19.16 2.27
N THR A 337 -20.12 -19.62 2.09
CA THR A 337 -19.58 -20.80 2.77
C THR A 337 -19.56 -20.62 4.28
N VAL A 338 -19.05 -19.49 4.77
CA VAL A 338 -19.03 -19.19 6.22
C VAL A 338 -20.44 -19.07 6.78
N ARG A 339 -21.32 -18.33 6.10
CA ARG A 339 -22.72 -18.16 6.50
C ARG A 339 -23.48 -19.49 6.54
N LYS A 340 -23.29 -20.33 5.52
CA LYS A 340 -23.91 -21.65 5.44
C LYS A 340 -23.42 -22.54 6.59
N SER A 341 -22.11 -22.59 6.83
CA SER A 341 -21.55 -23.39 7.94
C SER A 341 -22.09 -22.97 9.32
N ALA A 342 -22.36 -21.68 9.52
CA ALA A 342 -22.94 -21.16 10.75
C ALA A 342 -24.45 -21.41 10.86
N ALA A 343 -25.18 -21.40 9.73
CA ALA A 343 -26.62 -21.61 9.69
C ALA A 343 -27.01 -23.07 9.94
N GLU A 344 -26.24 -24.03 9.42
CA GLU A 344 -26.51 -25.47 9.54
C GLU A 344 -26.53 -25.98 10.99
N LEU A 345 -25.85 -25.27 11.91
CA LEU A 345 -25.76 -25.65 13.33
C LEU A 345 -26.71 -24.87 14.25
N GLY A 346 -27.51 -23.93 13.72
CA GLY A 346 -28.56 -23.23 14.48
C GLY A 346 -28.10 -22.24 15.57
N ASP A 347 -26.79 -22.00 15.73
CA ASP A 347 -26.26 -21.07 16.74
C ASP A 347 -26.37 -19.59 16.29
N ARG A 348 -27.17 -18.79 17.02
CA ARG A 348 -27.34 -17.36 16.78
C ARG A 348 -26.02 -16.57 16.87
N LYS A 349 -25.11 -16.94 17.78
CA LYS A 349 -23.81 -16.26 17.94
C LYS A 349 -22.91 -16.56 16.75
N ALA A 350 -22.84 -17.82 16.33
CA ALA A 350 -22.11 -18.21 15.11
C ALA A 350 -22.65 -17.48 13.87
N LYS A 351 -23.98 -17.39 13.71
CA LYS A 351 -24.60 -16.64 12.60
C LYS A 351 -24.23 -15.16 12.61
N ALA A 352 -24.35 -14.49 13.75
CA ALA A 352 -23.95 -13.08 13.88
C ALA A 352 -22.44 -12.87 13.60
N SER A 353 -21.59 -13.79 14.04
CA SER A 353 -20.16 -13.76 13.73
C SER A 353 -19.90 -13.96 12.23
N ALA A 354 -20.61 -14.88 11.58
CA ALA A 354 -20.50 -15.13 10.14
C ALA A 354 -20.94 -13.92 9.31
N ASP A 355 -22.01 -13.23 9.72
CA ASP A 355 -22.47 -12.02 9.04
C ASP A 355 -21.48 -10.85 9.18
N LYS A 356 -20.89 -10.68 10.36
CA LYS A 356 -19.80 -9.72 10.57
C LYS A 356 -18.59 -10.06 9.70
N ALA A 357 -18.22 -11.34 9.62
CA ALA A 357 -17.12 -11.82 8.78
C ALA A 357 -17.40 -11.56 7.30
N ALA A 358 -18.61 -11.85 6.82
CA ALA A 358 -19.00 -11.59 5.43
C ALA A 358 -18.92 -10.10 5.08
N LYS A 359 -19.39 -9.21 5.97
CA LYS A 359 -19.25 -7.76 5.82
C LYS A 359 -17.77 -7.34 5.81
N LYS A 360 -16.96 -7.90 6.70
CA LYS A 360 -15.53 -7.60 6.76
C LYS A 360 -14.79 -8.07 5.50
N LEU A 361 -15.10 -9.27 5.00
CA LEU A 361 -14.58 -9.78 3.72
C LEU A 361 -14.92 -8.84 2.56
N GLN A 362 -16.16 -8.31 2.52
CA GLN A 362 -16.53 -7.30 1.53
C GLN A 362 -15.67 -6.03 1.67
N ASN A 363 -15.49 -5.52 2.89
CA ASN A 363 -14.66 -4.33 3.10
C ASN A 363 -13.20 -4.55 2.72
N LEU A 364 -12.63 -5.73 3.02
CA LEU A 364 -11.26 -6.10 2.63
C LEU A 364 -11.12 -6.14 1.10
N PHE A 365 -12.10 -6.72 0.42
CA PHE A 365 -12.11 -6.78 -1.05
C PHE A 365 -12.30 -5.41 -1.69
N ASP A 366 -13.22 -4.60 -1.17
CA ASP A 366 -13.48 -3.24 -1.64
C ASP A 366 -12.28 -2.32 -1.36
N GLU A 367 -11.51 -2.54 -0.28
CA GLU A 367 -10.23 -1.87 -0.04
C GLU A 367 -9.16 -2.31 -1.05
N ALA A 368 -8.99 -3.62 -1.25
CA ALA A 368 -8.00 -4.15 -2.17
C ALA A 368 -8.22 -3.61 -3.59
N THR A 369 -9.47 -3.60 -4.05
CA THR A 369 -9.87 -3.11 -5.38
C THR A 369 -9.90 -1.58 -5.48
N GLY A 370 -9.69 -0.84 -4.39
CA GLY A 370 -9.69 0.62 -4.35
C GLY A 370 -11.08 1.27 -4.24
N LYS A 371 -12.15 0.49 -4.24
CA LYS A 371 -13.54 0.97 -4.16
C LYS A 371 -13.83 1.73 -2.85
N LEU A 372 -13.22 1.35 -1.73
CA LEU A 372 -13.36 2.10 -0.48
C LEU A 372 -12.59 3.43 -0.46
N ARG A 373 -11.65 3.62 -1.39
CA ARG A 373 -10.83 4.84 -1.49
C ARG A 373 -11.45 5.90 -2.39
N GLU A 374 -12.47 5.53 -3.17
CA GLU A 374 -13.19 6.44 -4.05
C GLU A 374 -13.93 7.52 -3.23
N PRO A 375 -13.58 8.80 -3.39
CA PRO A 375 -14.17 9.86 -2.57
C PRO A 375 -15.60 10.18 -3.02
N TYR A 376 -16.51 10.33 -2.06
CA TYR A 376 -17.88 10.80 -2.32
C TYR A 376 -17.88 12.22 -2.92
N SER A 377 -17.01 13.10 -2.41
CA SER A 377 -16.73 14.42 -2.97
C SER A 377 -15.22 14.60 -3.11
N ARG A 378 -14.73 14.64 -4.35
CA ARG A 378 -13.32 14.86 -4.66
C ARG A 378 -12.82 16.20 -4.12
N LYS A 379 -13.60 17.27 -4.23
CA LYS A 379 -13.23 18.60 -3.72
C LYS A 379 -13.05 18.59 -2.20
N LEU A 380 -13.98 17.98 -1.46
CA LEU A 380 -13.90 17.88 0.00
C LEU A 380 -12.72 17.01 0.44
N ALA A 381 -12.53 15.86 -0.21
CA ALA A 381 -11.39 14.99 0.04
C ALA A 381 -10.06 15.71 -0.18
N LEU A 382 -9.91 16.43 -1.29
CA LEU A 382 -8.69 17.21 -1.59
C LEU A 382 -8.41 18.31 -0.57
N PHE A 383 -9.44 19.04 -0.13
CA PHE A 383 -9.31 20.07 0.90
C PHE A 383 -8.78 19.50 2.22
N PHE A 384 -9.44 18.46 2.73
CA PHE A 384 -9.03 17.82 3.98
C PHE A 384 -7.70 17.09 3.87
N SER A 385 -7.38 16.57 2.69
CA SER A 385 -6.09 15.96 2.39
C SER A 385 -4.95 16.99 2.42
N ALA A 386 -5.20 18.21 1.94
CA ALA A 386 -4.27 19.33 2.10
C ALA A 386 -4.08 19.71 3.58
N ILE A 387 -5.15 19.71 4.40
CA ILE A 387 -5.05 19.94 5.85
C ILE A 387 -4.19 18.88 6.53
N ARG A 388 -4.44 17.59 6.26
CA ARG A 388 -3.64 16.48 6.82
C ARG A 388 -2.18 16.61 6.40
N SER A 389 -1.93 16.84 5.12
CA SER A 389 -0.56 17.01 4.59
C SER A 389 0.15 18.19 5.27
N TRP A 390 -0.54 19.30 5.47
CA TRP A 390 -0.02 20.44 6.21
C TRP A 390 0.32 20.07 7.66
N GLN A 391 -0.58 19.39 8.36
CA GLN A 391 -0.34 18.91 9.72
C GLN A 391 0.84 17.94 9.80
N VAL A 392 1.03 17.06 8.81
CA VAL A 392 2.23 16.21 8.71
C VAL A 392 3.48 17.08 8.61
N ALA A 393 3.49 18.04 7.67
CA ALA A 393 4.63 18.93 7.44
C ALA A 393 5.00 19.79 8.65
N THR A 394 4.01 20.22 9.44
CA THR A 394 4.24 21.11 10.58
C THR A 394 4.47 20.35 11.89
N LYS A 395 3.85 19.17 12.08
CA LYS A 395 3.86 18.46 13.38
C LYS A 395 4.73 17.21 13.42
N LEU A 396 5.02 16.57 12.28
CA LEU A 396 5.72 15.27 12.24
C LEU A 396 7.22 15.35 11.91
N GLY A 397 7.83 16.54 11.88
CA GLY A 397 9.28 16.69 11.67
C GLY A 397 10.15 16.02 12.75
N SER A 398 9.61 15.78 13.94
CA SER A 398 10.28 15.04 15.02
C SER A 398 9.79 13.59 15.18
N ALA A 399 8.97 13.09 14.24
CA ALA A 399 8.40 11.75 14.34
C ALA A 399 9.47 10.63 14.32
N THR A 400 10.61 10.85 13.66
CA THR A 400 11.77 9.94 13.65
C THR A 400 12.23 9.57 15.05
N LEU A 401 12.21 10.51 15.99
CA LEU A 401 12.59 10.25 17.39
C LEU A 401 11.63 9.26 18.09
N SER A 402 10.40 9.12 17.58
CA SER A 402 9.42 8.15 18.10
C SER A 402 9.49 6.79 17.38
N ALA A 403 10.18 6.72 16.24
CA ALA A 403 10.33 5.51 15.45
C ALA A 403 11.28 4.49 16.10
N THR A 404 11.96 4.83 17.21
CA THR A 404 12.71 3.87 18.03
C THR A 404 11.87 2.71 18.54
N SER A 405 10.56 2.89 18.61
CA SER A 405 9.60 1.79 18.88
C SER A 405 9.69 0.65 17.85
N ASP A 406 10.07 0.94 16.61
CA ASP A 406 10.24 -0.08 15.57
C ASP A 406 11.43 -1.02 15.88
N VAL A 407 12.44 -0.56 16.64
CA VAL A 407 13.58 -1.40 17.10
C VAL A 407 13.11 -2.40 18.15
N ALA A 408 12.22 -1.97 19.04
CA ALA A 408 11.63 -2.80 20.08
C ALA A 408 10.75 -3.91 19.50
N THR A 409 9.83 -3.57 18.59
CA THR A 409 8.97 -4.57 17.93
C THR A 409 9.76 -5.54 17.06
N GLN A 410 10.83 -5.06 16.43
CA GLN A 410 11.79 -5.90 15.72
C GLN A 410 12.46 -6.94 16.63
N GLN A 411 13.00 -6.51 17.78
CA GLN A 411 13.66 -7.42 18.71
C GLN A 411 12.69 -8.47 19.26
N LEU A 412 11.47 -8.05 19.62
CA LEU A 412 10.41 -8.97 20.05
C LEU A 412 10.09 -9.99 18.96
N THR A 413 9.97 -9.53 17.72
CA THR A 413 9.64 -10.39 16.57
C THR A 413 10.76 -11.37 16.23
N ARG A 414 12.03 -10.94 16.28
CA ARG A 414 13.19 -11.85 16.12
C ARG A 414 13.18 -12.95 17.17
N SER A 415 13.03 -12.58 18.45
CA SER A 415 12.98 -13.53 19.56
C SER A 415 11.80 -14.50 19.45
N PHE A 416 10.63 -14.00 19.01
CA PHE A 416 9.44 -14.82 18.77
C PHE A 416 9.64 -15.86 17.66
N ASN A 417 10.41 -15.50 16.63
CA ASN A 417 10.66 -16.34 15.46
C ASN A 417 11.93 -17.18 15.53
N GLY A 418 12.76 -17.03 16.58
CA GLY A 418 14.05 -17.72 16.65
C GLY A 418 15.06 -17.23 15.62
N LEU A 419 14.93 -15.98 15.17
CA LEU A 419 15.93 -15.36 14.29
C LEU A 419 17.15 -14.93 15.12
N PRO A 420 18.36 -14.96 14.53
CA PRO A 420 19.54 -14.40 15.18
C PRO A 420 19.30 -12.96 15.64
N THR A 421 19.58 -12.68 16.91
CA THR A 421 19.58 -11.31 17.46
C THR A 421 20.95 -10.69 17.25
N THR A 422 21.41 -10.60 16.01
CA THR A 422 22.61 -9.81 15.68
C THR A 422 22.33 -8.32 15.88
N SER A 423 23.39 -7.51 15.98
CA SER A 423 23.31 -6.07 16.24
C SER A 423 22.35 -5.37 15.26
N THR A 424 21.12 -5.13 15.72
CA THR A 424 20.06 -4.48 14.93
C THR A 424 20.54 -3.10 14.45
N ILE A 425 21.35 -2.41 15.27
CA ILE A 425 21.86 -1.06 15.02
C ILE A 425 22.81 -1.01 13.81
N THR A 426 23.71 -2.00 13.64
CA THR A 426 24.64 -2.02 12.48
C THR A 426 23.91 -2.22 11.16
N GLY A 427 22.80 -2.98 11.14
CA GLY A 427 21.93 -3.12 9.97
C GLY A 427 21.30 -1.80 9.54
N TYR A 428 20.82 -0.99 10.50
CA TYR A 428 20.26 0.34 10.21
C TYR A 428 21.29 1.28 9.57
N VAL A 429 22.50 1.37 10.14
CA VAL A 429 23.56 2.26 9.64
C VAL A 429 23.93 1.89 8.20
N LYS A 430 24.00 0.59 7.90
CA LYS A 430 24.34 0.05 6.58
C LYS A 430 23.35 0.48 5.49
N TYR A 431 22.04 0.36 5.74
CA TYR A 431 21.02 0.71 4.73
C TYR A 431 20.72 2.22 4.61
N ILE A 432 20.93 2.99 5.70
CA ILE A 432 20.76 4.45 5.70
C ILE A 432 21.94 5.15 5.02
N ASN A 433 23.12 4.52 4.97
CA ASN A 433 24.32 5.13 4.41
C ASN A 433 24.09 5.67 2.97
N PRO A 434 24.05 7.00 2.77
CA PRO A 434 23.77 7.56 1.45
C PRO A 434 24.89 7.29 0.45
N LEU A 435 26.11 7.00 0.93
CA LEU A 435 27.32 6.81 0.12
C LEU A 435 27.43 5.42 -0.50
N ASP A 436 26.70 4.43 0.03
CA ASP A 436 26.68 3.07 -0.53
C ASP A 436 25.25 2.66 -0.94
N ALA A 437 25.01 2.56 -2.24
CA ALA A 437 23.75 2.05 -2.79
C ALA A 437 23.71 0.54 -2.96
N THR A 438 24.86 -0.13 -2.90
CA THR A 438 24.99 -1.55 -3.20
C THR A 438 24.26 -2.43 -2.17
N ASP A 439 24.19 -1.98 -0.91
CA ASP A 439 23.42 -2.66 0.13
C ASP A 439 21.92 -2.61 -0.09
N ARG A 440 21.42 -1.45 -0.52
CA ARG A 440 20.01 -1.31 -0.87
C ARG A 440 19.66 -2.13 -2.10
N ALA A 441 20.55 -2.16 -3.09
CA ALA A 441 20.42 -2.99 -4.27
C ALA A 441 20.34 -4.47 -3.91
N HIS A 442 21.25 -4.93 -3.04
CA HIS A 442 21.25 -6.28 -2.52
C HIS A 442 19.93 -6.63 -1.82
N ALA A 443 19.46 -5.78 -0.90
CA ALA A 443 18.18 -5.99 -0.23
C ALA A 443 17.00 -6.11 -1.21
N ILE A 444 16.94 -5.24 -2.23
CA ILE A 444 15.88 -5.28 -3.25
C ILE A 444 15.96 -6.57 -4.09
N ARG A 445 17.15 -7.00 -4.51
CA ARG A 445 17.36 -8.23 -5.30
C ARG A 445 16.91 -9.50 -4.58
N THR A 446 16.92 -9.52 -3.24
CA THR A 446 16.39 -10.65 -2.47
C THR A 446 14.85 -10.72 -2.43
N GLY A 447 14.16 -9.76 -3.04
CA GLY A 447 12.69 -9.69 -3.08
C GLY A 447 12.06 -8.84 -1.99
N LEU A 448 12.87 -8.10 -1.21
CA LEU A 448 12.38 -7.15 -0.21
C LEU A 448 11.85 -5.88 -0.89
N ILE A 449 10.64 -5.48 -0.52
CA ILE A 449 9.96 -4.34 -1.15
C ILE A 449 10.65 -3.03 -0.75
N ALA A 450 11.09 -2.26 -1.74
CA ALA A 450 11.47 -0.86 -1.59
C ALA A 450 10.24 0.05 -1.55
N GLU A 451 9.54 0.11 -0.42
CA GLU A 451 8.30 0.90 -0.30
C GLU A 451 8.55 2.39 -0.54
N ASP A 452 9.59 2.97 0.07
CA ASP A 452 9.94 4.39 -0.17
C ASP A 452 10.31 4.68 -1.63
N TYR A 453 10.82 3.69 -2.36
CA TYR A 453 11.32 3.93 -3.72
C TYR A 453 10.23 3.75 -4.76
N ALA A 454 9.27 2.85 -4.56
CA ALA A 454 8.21 2.55 -5.53
C ALA A 454 7.12 3.65 -5.64
N HIS A 455 7.52 4.93 -5.61
CA HIS A 455 6.69 6.11 -5.76
C HIS A 455 5.55 5.90 -6.75
N ALA A 456 4.34 5.92 -6.18
CA ALA A 456 3.04 6.11 -6.81
C ALA A 456 1.98 6.30 -5.70
N ALA A 457 2.15 5.68 -4.52
CA ALA A 457 1.22 5.77 -3.38
C ALA A 457 1.77 5.28 -2.01
N SER A 458 2.98 4.69 -1.96
CA SER A 458 3.40 3.77 -0.89
C SER A 458 3.72 4.40 0.47
N THR A 459 4.35 5.57 0.53
CA THR A 459 4.72 6.22 1.81
C THR A 459 3.55 6.89 2.53
N GLN A 460 2.42 7.08 1.83
CA GLN A 460 1.27 7.81 2.34
C GLN A 460 0.35 6.95 3.21
N GLY A 461 0.29 5.64 2.96
CA GLY A 461 -0.59 4.73 3.68
C GLY A 461 -0.34 4.67 5.19
N ARG A 462 0.89 4.92 5.66
CA ARG A 462 1.25 4.87 7.09
C ARG A 462 0.78 6.08 7.89
N TYR A 463 0.75 7.28 7.29
CA TYR A 463 0.45 8.54 8.00
C TYR A 463 -0.76 9.28 7.44
N LEU A 464 -0.90 9.37 6.12
CA LEU A 464 -1.99 10.10 5.47
C LEU A 464 -3.24 9.23 5.27
N LEU A 465 -3.09 7.90 5.31
CA LEU A 465 -4.16 6.91 5.12
C LEU A 465 -4.88 7.04 3.76
N GLU A 466 -4.28 7.75 2.80
CA GLU A 466 -4.89 8.21 1.55
C GLU A 466 -3.91 8.13 0.38
N GLU A 467 -4.47 8.08 -0.83
CA GLU A 467 -3.72 8.18 -2.10
C GLU A 467 -4.05 9.48 -2.86
N MET A 468 -5.08 10.23 -2.44
CA MET A 468 -5.55 11.46 -3.12
C MET A 468 -5.16 12.70 -2.32
N THR A 469 -4.21 13.48 -2.82
CA THR A 469 -3.72 14.74 -2.22
C THR A 469 -3.44 15.78 -3.31
N GLY A 470 -3.63 17.07 -3.02
CA GLY A 470 -3.09 18.14 -3.86
C GLY A 470 -1.56 18.03 -3.97
N GLU A 471 -1.01 18.21 -5.17
CA GLU A 471 0.39 17.88 -5.46
C GLU A 471 1.40 18.65 -4.61
N VAL A 472 1.13 19.93 -4.32
CA VAL A 472 2.05 20.80 -3.57
C VAL A 472 2.09 20.43 -2.09
N SER A 473 0.93 20.34 -1.42
CA SER A 473 0.87 20.02 0.01
C SER A 473 1.46 18.64 0.30
N ARG A 474 1.23 17.68 -0.60
CA ARG A 474 1.86 16.36 -0.60
C ARG A 474 3.39 16.46 -0.63
N ARG A 475 3.95 17.17 -1.60
CA ARG A 475 5.41 17.30 -1.77
C ARG A 475 6.06 17.95 -0.55
N VAL A 476 5.40 18.94 0.07
CA VAL A 476 5.90 19.58 1.30
C VAL A 476 5.90 18.59 2.47
N ALA A 477 4.81 17.86 2.68
CA ALA A 477 4.72 16.84 3.72
C ALA A 477 5.79 15.75 3.54
N GLU A 478 5.92 15.21 2.33
CA GLU A 478 6.95 14.23 1.98
C GLU A 478 8.36 14.79 2.18
N GLY A 479 8.62 16.03 1.75
CA GLY A 479 9.90 16.70 1.95
C GLY A 479 10.29 16.77 3.42
N VAL A 480 9.37 17.17 4.31
CA VAL A 480 9.63 17.20 5.76
C VAL A 480 9.88 15.80 6.32
N LEU A 481 9.13 14.77 5.88
CA LEU A 481 9.35 13.39 6.33
C LEU A 481 10.67 12.79 5.82
N ARG A 482 11.12 13.18 4.61
CA ARG A 482 12.45 12.81 4.10
C ARG A 482 13.55 13.52 4.89
N LEU A 483 13.42 14.83 5.10
CA LEU A 483 14.39 15.64 5.86
C LEU A 483 14.49 15.22 7.32
N SER A 484 13.39 14.77 7.94
CA SER A 484 13.42 14.24 9.30
C SER A 484 14.17 12.90 9.41
N GLY A 485 14.41 12.23 8.28
CA GLY A 485 15.03 10.90 8.21
C GLY A 485 14.06 9.75 8.47
N LEU A 486 12.75 10.01 8.65
CA LEU A 486 11.79 8.98 9.05
C LEU A 486 11.60 7.88 7.99
N ASN A 487 11.51 8.28 6.71
CA ASN A 487 11.37 7.33 5.61
C ASN A 487 12.60 6.41 5.51
N ALA A 488 13.80 7.00 5.54
CA ALA A 488 15.06 6.27 5.49
C ALA A 488 15.21 5.31 6.68
N PHE A 489 14.88 5.79 7.89
CA PHE A 489 14.92 4.96 9.10
C PHE A 489 13.96 3.78 9.02
N THR A 490 12.71 4.02 8.62
CA THR A 490 11.69 2.97 8.47
C THR A 490 12.10 1.93 7.43
N GLN A 491 12.50 2.37 6.24
CA GLN A 491 12.89 1.48 5.15
C GLN A 491 14.15 0.67 5.51
N ALA A 492 15.12 1.28 6.18
CA ALA A 492 16.31 0.59 6.67
C ALA A 492 15.98 -0.48 7.70
N GLY A 493 15.03 -0.22 8.61
CA GLY A 493 14.54 -1.25 9.55
C GLY A 493 13.87 -2.42 8.84
N ARG A 494 13.05 -2.15 7.81
CA ARG A 494 12.38 -3.18 7.00
C ARG A 494 13.39 -4.04 6.23
N TRP A 495 14.36 -3.41 5.56
CA TRP A 495 15.43 -4.14 4.89
C TRP A 495 16.34 -4.88 5.86
N GLY A 496 16.70 -4.28 7.00
CA GLY A 496 17.50 -4.94 8.03
C GLY A 496 16.83 -6.21 8.53
N PHE A 497 15.59 -6.12 8.97
CA PHE A 497 14.84 -7.28 9.45
C PHE A 497 14.60 -8.32 8.34
N GLY A 498 14.24 -7.89 7.13
CA GLY A 498 14.05 -8.79 5.99
C GLY A 498 15.33 -9.51 5.58
N MET A 499 16.48 -8.84 5.64
CA MET A 499 17.78 -9.44 5.32
C MET A 499 18.28 -10.39 6.41
N ASP A 500 17.98 -10.13 7.69
CA ASP A 500 18.22 -11.11 8.76
C ASP A 500 17.44 -12.41 8.48
N PHE A 501 16.23 -12.28 7.95
CA PHE A 501 15.41 -13.39 7.50
C PHE A 501 16.04 -14.16 6.33
N VAL A 502 16.43 -13.46 5.27
CA VAL A 502 17.07 -14.07 4.09
C VAL A 502 18.39 -14.74 4.50
N GLY A 503 19.18 -14.10 5.35
CA GLY A 503 20.40 -14.68 5.91
C GLY A 503 20.13 -15.91 6.77
N SER A 504 19.04 -15.92 7.55
CA SER A 504 18.64 -17.09 8.35
C SER A 504 18.34 -18.32 7.48
N LEU A 505 17.82 -18.14 6.26
CA LEU A 505 17.55 -19.26 5.35
C LEU A 505 18.85 -19.99 5.00
N ALA A 506 19.92 -19.25 4.70
CA ALA A 506 21.24 -19.83 4.44
C ALA A 506 21.85 -20.42 5.72
N HIS A 507 21.76 -19.71 6.85
CA HIS A 507 22.29 -20.17 8.14
C HIS A 507 21.70 -21.52 8.58
N PHE A 508 20.40 -21.71 8.39
CA PHE A 508 19.72 -22.94 8.78
C PHE A 508 19.68 -24.00 7.68
N ALA A 509 20.11 -23.71 6.44
CA ALA A 509 19.98 -24.61 5.29
C ALA A 509 20.64 -25.99 5.51
N GLU A 510 21.69 -26.06 6.33
CA GLU A 510 22.38 -27.32 6.66
C GLU A 510 21.59 -28.22 7.63
N HIS A 511 20.57 -27.70 8.29
CA HIS A 511 19.79 -28.41 9.29
C HIS A 511 18.51 -29.00 8.68
N GLU A 512 18.25 -30.28 8.96
CA GLU A 512 16.94 -30.89 8.73
C GLU A 512 15.86 -30.20 9.58
N PHE A 513 14.60 -30.26 9.13
CA PHE A 513 13.50 -29.58 9.80
C PHE A 513 13.36 -29.91 11.30
N SER A 514 13.62 -31.17 11.67
CA SER A 514 13.57 -31.66 13.05
C SER A 514 14.68 -31.10 13.95
N ARG A 515 15.77 -30.59 13.36
CA ARG A 515 16.94 -30.04 14.04
C ARG A 515 16.98 -28.51 14.06
N LEU A 516 15.98 -27.85 13.47
CA LEU A 516 15.84 -26.40 13.52
C LEU A 516 15.56 -25.92 14.95
N ASP A 517 15.91 -24.66 15.24
CA ASP A 517 15.43 -24.01 16.46
C ASP A 517 13.89 -24.15 16.53
N PRO A 518 13.31 -24.59 17.66
CA PRO A 518 11.87 -24.84 17.73
C PRO A 518 11.00 -23.61 17.43
N ARG A 519 11.49 -22.39 17.67
CA ARG A 519 10.79 -21.14 17.32
C ARG A 519 10.84 -20.89 15.82
N TYR A 520 11.98 -21.15 15.18
CA TYR A 520 12.15 -21.06 13.73
C TYR A 520 11.29 -22.10 12.99
N ALA A 521 11.31 -23.36 13.44
CA ALA A 521 10.43 -24.41 12.91
C ALA A 521 8.94 -24.03 13.04
N ARG A 522 8.52 -23.49 14.20
CA ARG A 522 7.15 -23.00 14.39
C ARG A 522 6.82 -21.83 13.48
N MET A 523 7.76 -20.93 13.23
CA MET A 523 7.58 -19.84 12.28
C MET A 523 7.32 -20.39 10.87
N LEU A 524 8.16 -21.30 10.37
CA LEU A 524 7.93 -21.97 9.08
C LEU A 524 6.54 -22.64 9.01
N GLN A 525 6.14 -23.35 10.08
CA GLN A 525 4.83 -23.99 10.17
C GLN A 525 3.65 -23.02 10.09
N ARG A 526 3.76 -21.81 10.66
CA ARG A 526 2.70 -20.78 10.56
C ARG A 526 2.41 -20.35 9.13
N TYR A 527 3.35 -20.55 8.21
CA TYR A 527 3.16 -20.25 6.79
C TYR A 527 2.93 -21.52 5.95
N GLY A 528 2.80 -22.69 6.58
CA GLY A 528 2.62 -23.96 5.88
C GLY A 528 3.90 -24.47 5.22
N ILE A 529 5.06 -24.19 5.81
CA ILE A 529 6.36 -24.75 5.40
C ILE A 529 6.71 -25.87 6.40
N GLY A 530 6.50 -27.11 6.00
CA GLY A 530 6.88 -28.30 6.76
C GLY A 530 8.23 -28.85 6.32
N ALA A 531 8.52 -30.11 6.69
CA ALA A 531 9.79 -30.74 6.38
C ALA A 531 10.04 -30.84 4.86
N ALA A 532 9.04 -31.28 4.08
CA ALA A 532 9.18 -31.43 2.64
C ALA A 532 9.40 -30.09 1.93
N GLU A 533 8.65 -29.04 2.32
CA GLU A 533 8.86 -27.70 1.79
C GLU A 533 10.23 -27.13 2.20
N TRP A 534 10.68 -27.39 3.43
CA TRP A 534 12.00 -26.95 3.91
C TRP A 534 13.14 -27.64 3.14
N ASP A 535 13.01 -28.93 2.84
CA ASP A 535 13.98 -29.65 2.01
C ASP A 535 14.04 -29.08 0.58
N ALA A 536 12.90 -28.68 0.01
CA ALA A 536 12.87 -27.99 -1.28
C ALA A 536 13.50 -26.59 -1.21
N ILE A 537 13.33 -25.86 -0.10
CA ILE A 537 13.98 -24.55 0.11
C ILE A 537 15.50 -24.74 0.20
N ARG A 538 15.99 -25.62 1.07
CA ARG A 538 17.43 -25.79 1.31
C ARG A 538 18.20 -26.43 0.15
N ALA A 539 17.49 -27.04 -0.81
CA ALA A 539 18.07 -27.50 -2.07
C ALA A 539 18.39 -26.36 -3.06
N THR A 540 17.98 -25.13 -2.75
CA THR A 540 18.25 -23.94 -3.56
C THR A 540 19.76 -23.60 -3.55
N PRO A 541 20.38 -23.34 -4.71
CA PRO A 541 21.78 -22.93 -4.76
C PRO A 541 22.06 -21.68 -3.93
N LEU A 542 23.12 -21.72 -3.15
CA LEU A 542 23.58 -20.58 -2.36
C LEU A 542 24.41 -19.63 -3.23
N ARG A 543 24.31 -18.32 -2.95
CA ARG A 543 25.07 -17.27 -3.63
C ARG A 543 26.04 -16.61 -2.66
N GLU A 544 27.26 -16.37 -3.13
CA GLU A 544 28.22 -15.51 -2.45
C GLU A 544 28.01 -14.06 -2.87
N GLU A 545 27.65 -13.19 -1.93
CA GLU A 545 27.53 -11.77 -2.19
C GLU A 545 27.96 -10.96 -0.95
N ARG A 546 28.82 -9.96 -1.16
CA ARG A 546 29.40 -9.13 -0.09
C ARG A 546 30.12 -9.92 1.02
N GLY A 547 30.75 -11.04 0.67
CA GLY A 547 31.52 -11.87 1.60
C GLY A 547 30.64 -12.69 2.56
N ALA A 548 29.37 -12.90 2.22
CA ALA A 548 28.46 -13.78 2.92
C ALA A 548 27.69 -14.67 1.94
N THR A 549 27.32 -15.85 2.42
CA THR A 549 26.52 -16.83 1.70
C THR A 549 25.03 -16.57 1.92
N TRP A 550 24.24 -16.58 0.84
CA TRP A 550 22.81 -16.28 0.88
C TRP A 550 21.98 -17.32 0.13
N LEU A 551 20.76 -17.55 0.63
CA LEU A 551 19.72 -18.31 -0.05
C LEU A 551 18.63 -17.33 -0.49
N TYR A 552 18.58 -17.01 -1.78
CA TYR A 552 17.61 -16.05 -2.28
C TYR A 552 16.25 -16.72 -2.44
N PRO A 553 15.17 -16.19 -1.84
CA PRO A 553 13.83 -16.77 -2.00
C PRO A 553 13.41 -16.89 -3.47
N MET A 554 13.90 -15.98 -4.31
CA MET A 554 13.64 -15.91 -5.75
C MET A 554 14.16 -17.11 -6.54
N ASP A 555 15.20 -17.77 -6.02
CA ASP A 555 15.89 -18.90 -6.67
C ASP A 555 15.27 -20.26 -6.32
N ILE A 556 14.33 -20.29 -5.38
CA ILE A 556 13.56 -21.50 -5.05
C ILE A 556 12.79 -21.94 -6.30
N ALA A 557 13.05 -23.17 -6.76
CA ALA A 557 12.55 -23.68 -8.03
C ALA A 557 11.01 -23.71 -8.12
N ASP A 558 10.33 -24.10 -7.03
CA ASP A 558 8.87 -24.01 -6.95
C ASP A 558 8.45 -22.55 -6.69
N ARG A 559 7.86 -21.93 -7.70
CA ARG A 559 7.34 -20.56 -7.63
C ARG A 559 6.32 -20.35 -6.51
N ALA A 560 5.43 -21.32 -6.26
CA ALA A 560 4.42 -21.19 -5.22
C ALA A 560 5.04 -21.23 -3.81
N LEU A 561 6.09 -22.04 -3.63
CA LEU A 561 6.87 -22.08 -2.41
C LEU A 561 7.74 -20.82 -2.26
N SER A 562 8.38 -20.37 -3.34
CA SER A 562 9.12 -19.10 -3.40
C SER A 562 8.26 -17.92 -2.95
N ASP A 563 7.04 -17.80 -3.49
CA ASP A 563 6.12 -16.72 -3.11
C ASP A 563 5.63 -16.84 -1.66
N ARG A 564 5.51 -18.07 -1.13
CA ARG A 564 5.17 -18.32 0.28
C ARG A 564 6.31 -17.88 1.20
N VAL A 565 7.57 -18.14 0.84
CA VAL A 565 8.75 -17.66 1.59
C VAL A 565 8.84 -16.13 1.54
N LEU A 566 8.70 -15.51 0.37
CA LEU A 566 8.69 -14.05 0.23
C LEU A 566 7.56 -13.41 1.04
N GLY A 567 6.34 -13.96 0.94
CA GLY A 567 5.18 -13.48 1.67
C GLY A 567 5.33 -13.65 3.19
N MET A 568 5.95 -14.74 3.65
CA MET A 568 6.34 -14.92 5.05
C MET A 568 7.30 -13.83 5.52
N ILE A 569 8.38 -13.59 4.78
CA ILE A 569 9.37 -12.56 5.13
C ILE A 569 8.68 -11.19 5.23
N GLN A 570 7.80 -10.86 4.29
CA GLN A 570 7.07 -9.59 4.28
C GLN A 570 6.06 -9.49 5.43
N ALA A 571 5.35 -10.57 5.77
CA ALA A 571 4.41 -10.60 6.90
C ALA A 571 5.10 -10.40 8.23
N GLU A 572 6.24 -11.07 8.44
CA GLU A 572 7.02 -10.89 9.66
C GLU A 572 7.70 -9.51 9.68
N THR A 573 8.12 -8.97 8.53
CA THR A 573 8.68 -7.62 8.43
C THR A 573 7.64 -6.55 8.78
N ASP A 574 6.38 -6.73 8.38
CA ASP A 574 5.29 -5.81 8.73
C ASP A 574 4.92 -5.85 10.21
N ILE A 575 5.13 -6.97 10.90
CA ILE A 575 4.95 -7.08 12.36
C ILE A 575 6.16 -6.48 13.08
N ALA A 576 7.37 -6.71 12.57
CA ALA A 576 8.61 -6.19 13.13
C ALA A 576 8.72 -4.67 13.00
N VAL A 577 8.33 -4.12 11.85
CA VAL A 577 8.23 -2.68 11.58
C VAL A 577 6.76 -2.39 11.24
N PRO A 578 5.93 -2.04 12.24
CA PRO A 578 4.48 -1.91 12.10
C PRO A 578 4.06 -0.93 10.99
N VAL A 579 3.59 -1.48 9.88
CA VAL A 579 2.98 -0.73 8.76
C VAL A 579 1.50 -1.11 8.62
N GLY A 580 0.66 -0.13 8.29
CA GLY A 580 -0.78 -0.36 8.06
C GLY A 580 -0.99 -1.30 6.86
N GLY A 581 -1.64 -2.44 7.11
CA GLY A 581 -1.99 -3.41 6.07
C GLY A 581 -3.41 -3.25 5.51
N LEU A 582 -3.82 -4.22 4.69
CA LEU A 582 -5.13 -4.27 4.03
C LEU A 582 -6.29 -4.10 5.02
N GLU A 583 -6.19 -4.73 6.19
CA GLU A 583 -7.25 -4.63 7.20
C GLU A 583 -7.43 -3.25 7.79
N LEU A 584 -6.31 -2.58 8.12
CA LEU A 584 -6.41 -1.25 8.72
C LEU A 584 -7.01 -0.28 7.70
N GLY A 585 -6.56 -0.36 6.44
CA GLY A 585 -7.15 0.42 5.34
C GLY A 585 -8.65 0.17 5.20
N ALA A 586 -9.07 -1.10 5.15
CA ALA A 586 -10.47 -1.46 5.05
C ALA A 586 -11.30 -0.98 6.25
N MET A 587 -10.76 -1.08 7.48
CA MET A 587 -11.42 -0.59 8.68
C MET A 587 -11.59 0.94 8.64
N VAL A 588 -10.52 1.67 8.33
CA VAL A 588 -10.52 3.14 8.31
C VAL A 588 -11.45 3.63 7.20
N ASN A 589 -11.31 3.13 5.98
CA ASN A 589 -12.05 3.63 4.83
C ASN A 589 -13.53 3.21 4.85
N ALA A 590 -13.88 2.05 5.43
CA ALA A 590 -15.28 1.65 5.59
C ALA A 590 -16.02 2.45 6.68
N ASN A 591 -15.33 2.89 7.73
CA ASN A 591 -15.94 3.69 8.81
C ASN A 591 -15.85 5.19 8.55
N PHE A 592 -14.80 5.62 7.84
CA PHE A 592 -14.53 7.02 7.51
C PHE A 592 -14.43 7.20 6.00
N ARG A 593 -15.61 7.22 5.38
CA ARG A 593 -15.76 7.31 3.94
C ARG A 593 -15.11 8.61 3.40
N PRO A 594 -14.15 8.52 2.47
CA PRO A 594 -13.50 9.70 1.90
C PRO A 594 -14.52 10.62 1.20
N GLY A 595 -14.28 11.92 1.25
CA GLY A 595 -15.13 12.95 0.65
C GLY A 595 -16.46 13.18 1.37
N THR A 596 -16.63 12.69 2.60
CA THR A 596 -17.76 13.04 3.48
C THR A 596 -17.25 13.84 4.67
N TRP A 597 -18.01 14.83 5.17
CA TRP A 597 -17.56 15.66 6.30
C TRP A 597 -17.15 14.85 7.53
N LEU A 598 -18.02 13.93 7.97
CA LEU A 598 -17.73 13.08 9.13
C LEU A 598 -16.57 12.11 8.87
N GLY A 599 -16.48 11.58 7.65
CA GLY A 599 -15.37 10.71 7.25
C GLY A 599 -14.04 11.46 7.28
N GLU A 600 -13.95 12.61 6.63
CA GLU A 600 -12.74 13.42 6.56
C GLU A 600 -12.25 13.90 7.93
N LEU A 601 -13.16 14.30 8.82
CA LEU A 601 -12.84 14.61 10.22
C LEU A 601 -12.28 13.39 10.95
N GLY A 602 -12.92 12.22 10.76
CA GLY A 602 -12.48 10.96 11.37
C GLY A 602 -11.08 10.54 10.91
N ARG A 603 -10.79 10.66 9.62
CA ARG A 603 -9.47 10.36 9.03
C ARG A 603 -8.38 11.28 9.56
N THR A 604 -8.69 12.58 9.63
CA THR A 604 -7.79 13.60 10.19
C THR A 604 -7.51 13.37 11.68
N ALA A 605 -8.50 12.91 12.45
CA ALA A 605 -8.29 12.51 13.84
C ALA A 605 -7.46 11.21 13.93
N PHE A 606 -7.71 10.26 13.04
CA PHE A 606 -7.09 8.95 13.05
C PHE A 606 -5.62 8.96 12.61
N GLN A 607 -5.17 9.91 11.78
CA GLN A 607 -3.77 10.01 11.32
C GLN A 607 -2.74 9.97 12.48
N PHE A 608 -3.06 10.61 13.62
CA PHE A 608 -2.17 10.66 14.79
C PHE A 608 -2.23 9.39 15.65
N LYS A 609 -3.27 8.57 15.47
CA LYS A 609 -3.49 7.30 16.16
C LYS A 609 -3.18 6.08 15.28
N GLY A 610 -2.95 6.29 13.98
CA GLY A 610 -2.78 5.23 12.98
C GLY A 610 -1.67 4.26 13.35
N PHE A 611 -0.50 4.76 13.73
CA PHE A 611 0.63 3.91 14.16
C PHE A 611 0.29 3.04 15.37
N THR A 612 -0.28 3.61 16.43
CA THR A 612 -0.69 2.86 17.63
C THR A 612 -1.76 1.81 17.29
N ALA A 613 -2.70 2.14 16.41
CA ALA A 613 -3.70 1.19 15.93
C ALA A 613 -3.06 0.03 15.15
N THR A 614 -2.08 0.31 14.29
CA THR A 614 -1.30 -0.71 13.58
C THR A 614 -0.57 -1.66 14.54
N VAL A 615 0.23 -1.11 15.46
CA VAL A 615 0.98 -1.89 16.47
C VAL A 615 0.02 -2.77 17.27
N THR A 616 -1.07 -2.16 17.78
CA THR A 616 -2.09 -2.88 18.56
C THR A 616 -2.69 -4.01 17.74
N MET A 617 -3.11 -3.75 16.50
CA MET A 617 -3.76 -4.73 15.65
C MET A 617 -2.84 -5.91 15.33
N LEU A 618 -1.59 -5.67 14.94
CA LEU A 618 -0.63 -6.71 14.55
C LEU A 618 -0.24 -7.58 15.76
N HIS A 619 0.17 -6.95 16.86
CA HIS A 619 0.61 -7.68 18.04
C HIS A 619 -0.56 -8.35 18.78
N ALA A 620 -1.75 -7.74 18.82
CA ALA A 620 -2.93 -8.39 19.39
C ALA A 620 -3.34 -9.63 18.61
N ARG A 621 -3.25 -9.62 17.27
CA ARG A 621 -3.53 -10.83 16.45
C ARG A 621 -2.59 -11.96 16.80
N ARG A 622 -1.29 -11.67 16.82
CA ARG A 622 -0.25 -12.63 17.19
C ARG A 622 -0.52 -13.23 18.57
N MET A 623 -0.84 -12.39 19.56
CA MET A 623 -1.22 -12.88 20.90
C MET A 623 -2.47 -13.76 20.87
N MET A 624 -3.53 -13.34 20.18
CA MET A 624 -4.77 -14.11 20.11
C MET A 624 -4.60 -15.46 19.38
N ALA A 625 -3.63 -15.57 18.48
CA ALA A 625 -3.27 -16.80 17.80
C ALA A 625 -2.51 -17.79 18.69
N MET A 626 -1.82 -17.33 19.74
CA MET A 626 -1.15 -18.22 20.70
C MET A 626 -2.17 -19.05 21.47
N THR A 627 -1.90 -20.33 21.67
CA THR A 627 -2.83 -21.27 22.33
C THR A 627 -2.67 -21.33 23.84
N THR A 628 -1.47 -21.03 24.37
CA THR A 628 -1.19 -21.10 25.81
C THR A 628 -1.29 -19.73 26.48
N TRP A 629 -1.82 -19.70 27.71
CA TRP A 629 -1.87 -18.48 28.51
C TRP A 629 -0.47 -17.93 28.80
N GLN A 630 0.49 -18.81 29.10
CA GLN A 630 1.88 -18.45 29.38
C GLN A 630 2.55 -17.79 28.17
N GLY A 631 2.32 -18.32 26.96
CA GLY A 631 2.84 -17.71 25.72
C GLY A 631 2.25 -16.32 25.49
N ARG A 632 0.93 -16.17 25.69
CA ARG A 632 0.24 -14.87 25.60
C ARG A 632 0.78 -13.86 26.59
N ALA A 633 0.87 -14.25 27.87
CA ALA A 633 1.37 -13.39 28.93
C ALA A 633 2.84 -13.00 28.71
N GLY A 634 3.68 -13.95 28.32
CA GLY A 634 5.08 -13.71 28.01
C GLY A 634 5.27 -12.74 26.84
N TYR A 635 4.49 -12.88 25.76
CA TYR A 635 4.54 -11.96 24.63
C TYR A 635 4.02 -10.57 24.99
N ALA A 636 2.92 -10.48 25.76
CA ALA A 636 2.36 -9.21 26.21
C ALA A 636 3.34 -8.45 27.12
N LEU A 637 3.97 -9.15 28.07
CA LEU A 637 5.00 -8.59 28.94
C LEU A 637 6.24 -8.18 28.14
N GLY A 638 6.67 -9.01 27.19
CA GLY A 638 7.76 -8.69 26.28
C GLY A 638 7.49 -7.39 25.51
N LEU A 639 6.32 -7.29 24.88
CA LEU A 639 5.87 -6.08 24.20
C LEU A 639 5.83 -4.87 25.14
N MET A 640 5.37 -5.06 26.37
CA MET A 640 5.33 -4.02 27.39
C MET A 640 6.69 -3.45 27.73
N ILE A 641 7.63 -4.33 28.03
CA ILE A 641 8.98 -3.93 28.39
C ILE A 641 9.64 -3.25 27.19
N THR A 642 9.58 -3.88 26.00
CA THR A 642 10.27 -3.35 24.82
C THR A 642 9.69 -2.01 24.37
N THR A 643 8.36 -1.84 24.36
CA THR A 643 7.74 -0.56 23.96
C THR A 643 7.96 0.53 24.99
N THR A 644 7.98 0.21 26.28
CA THR A 644 8.28 1.18 27.35
C THR A 644 9.72 1.66 27.27
N VAL A 645 10.69 0.76 27.06
CA VAL A 645 12.10 1.13 26.88
C VAL A 645 12.29 2.02 25.64
N ALA A 646 11.67 1.66 24.51
CA ALA A 646 11.72 2.50 23.31
C ALA A 646 11.03 3.85 23.51
N GLY A 647 9.93 3.88 24.27
CA GLY A 647 9.22 5.08 24.66
C GLY A 647 10.07 5.99 25.55
N ALA A 648 10.84 5.42 26.50
CA ALA A 648 11.79 6.15 27.32
C ALA A 648 12.87 6.81 26.46
N LEU A 649 13.49 6.05 25.55
CA LEU A 649 14.49 6.60 24.62
C LEU A 649 13.89 7.72 23.75
N ALA A 650 12.68 7.53 23.21
CA ALA A 650 11.98 8.54 22.43
C ALA A 650 11.68 9.81 23.23
N LEU A 651 11.29 9.67 24.51
CA LEU A 651 11.10 10.81 25.41
C LEU A 651 12.39 11.58 25.60
N GLN A 652 13.49 10.91 25.93
CA GLN A 652 14.77 11.58 26.17
C GLN A 652 15.27 12.34 24.94
N MET A 653 15.23 11.71 23.76
CA MET A 653 15.61 12.38 22.52
C MET A 653 14.72 13.59 22.21
N LYS A 654 13.42 13.52 22.52
CA LYS A 654 12.50 14.66 22.36
C LYS A 654 12.77 15.79 23.32
N GLU A 655 13.19 15.52 24.55
CA GLU A 655 13.55 16.57 25.50
C GLU A 655 14.82 17.28 25.05
N LEU A 656 15.84 16.52 24.61
CA LEU A 656 17.04 17.07 23.99
C LEU A 656 16.71 17.97 22.79
N ALA A 657 15.88 17.50 21.86
CA ALA A 657 15.46 18.27 20.68
C ALA A 657 14.68 19.57 21.01
N LYS A 658 14.12 19.69 22.22
CA LYS A 658 13.43 20.90 22.72
C LYS A 658 14.36 21.86 23.48
N GLY A 659 15.67 21.60 23.50
CA GLY A 659 16.62 22.44 24.25
C GLY A 659 16.71 22.11 25.74
N LYS A 660 16.15 20.97 26.19
CA LYS A 660 16.13 20.54 27.60
C LYS A 660 17.11 19.40 27.85
N ASP A 661 17.57 19.28 29.09
CA ASP A 661 18.26 18.07 29.55
C ASP A 661 17.32 16.86 29.53
N PRO A 662 17.85 15.63 29.50
CA PRO A 662 17.07 14.42 29.78
C PRO A 662 16.31 14.50 31.12
N ARG A 663 15.21 13.77 31.25
CA ARG A 663 14.48 13.61 32.51
C ARG A 663 15.14 12.55 33.39
N PRO A 664 15.04 12.66 34.73
CA PRO A 664 15.26 11.52 35.61
C PRO A 664 14.42 10.32 35.16
N MET A 665 15.05 9.16 34.98
CA MET A 665 14.38 7.96 34.45
C MET A 665 13.81 7.05 35.54
N GLU A 666 14.18 7.29 36.80
CA GLU A 666 13.89 6.41 37.93
C GLU A 666 12.49 6.59 38.49
N ASP A 667 11.84 7.72 38.20
CA ASP A 667 10.53 8.03 38.77
C ASP A 667 9.38 7.31 38.02
N TRP A 668 8.29 7.04 38.75
CA TRP A 668 7.12 6.36 38.18
C TRP A 668 6.38 7.22 37.14
N ALA A 669 6.51 8.55 37.21
CA ALA A 669 5.90 9.45 36.25
C ALA A 669 6.59 9.35 34.88
N PHE A 670 7.91 9.17 34.85
CA PHE A 670 8.73 8.93 33.68
C PHE A 670 8.42 7.57 33.08
N LEU A 671 8.38 6.51 33.89
CA LEU A 671 7.99 5.18 33.42
C LEU A 671 6.57 5.17 32.84
N GLY A 672 5.62 5.84 33.50
CA GLY A 672 4.26 6.03 32.99
C GLY A 672 4.22 6.80 31.67
N ALA A 673 4.98 7.88 31.56
CA ALA A 673 5.11 8.66 30.34
C ALA A 673 5.79 7.86 29.22
N ALA A 674 6.80 7.05 29.54
CA ALA A 674 7.52 6.18 28.61
C ALA A 674 6.60 5.09 28.07
N ALA A 675 5.82 4.44 28.93
CA ALA A 675 4.82 3.44 28.53
C ALA A 675 3.73 4.06 27.64
N ALA A 676 3.29 5.29 27.92
CA ALA A 676 2.36 6.02 27.08
C ALA A 676 2.99 6.40 25.73
N GLN A 677 4.22 6.91 25.73
CA GLN A 677 4.96 7.30 24.52
C GLN A 677 5.27 6.10 23.62
N GLY A 678 5.55 4.92 24.20
CA GLY A 678 5.76 3.67 23.49
C GLY A 678 4.48 3.06 22.90
N GLY A 679 3.31 3.66 23.15
CA GLY A 679 2.01 3.14 22.69
C GLY A 679 1.48 1.98 23.53
N GLY A 680 2.14 1.64 24.63
CA GLY A 680 1.79 0.51 25.47
C GLY A 680 0.54 0.75 26.34
N ALA A 681 0.38 1.95 26.90
CA ALA A 681 -0.66 2.24 27.90
C ALA A 681 -2.10 1.91 27.45
N GLY A 682 -2.42 2.09 26.16
CA GLY A 682 -3.74 1.74 25.60
C GLY A 682 -3.96 0.24 25.43
N ILE A 683 -2.91 -0.51 25.11
CA ILE A 683 -2.94 -1.97 24.93
C ILE A 683 -3.14 -2.67 26.28
N TYR A 684 -2.53 -2.17 27.35
CA TYR A 684 -2.58 -2.78 28.69
C TYR A 684 -3.93 -2.60 29.39
N GLY A 685 -4.56 -1.43 29.24
CA GLY A 685 -5.88 -1.15 29.81
C GLY A 685 -7.02 -2.00 29.20
N ASP A 686 -6.90 -2.33 27.92
CA ASP A 686 -7.86 -3.21 27.20
C ASP A 686 -7.58 -4.70 27.46
N PHE A 687 -6.34 -5.06 27.78
CA PHE A 687 -5.96 -6.43 28.10
C PHE A 687 -6.49 -6.89 29.47
N LEU A 688 -6.50 -6.02 30.48
CA LEU A 688 -7.08 -6.31 31.80
C LEU A 688 -8.62 -6.36 31.76
N LYS A 689 -9.25 -5.72 30.77
CA LYS A 689 -10.70 -5.75 30.51
C LYS A 689 -10.99 -6.62 29.29
N SER A 690 -10.71 -7.92 29.40
CA SER A 690 -11.03 -8.88 28.33
C SER A 690 -12.54 -8.92 28.02
N SER A 691 -12.83 -8.79 26.72
CA SER A 691 -14.07 -9.06 25.97
C SER A 691 -14.95 -7.86 25.58
N GLU A 692 -15.24 -7.83 24.27
CA GLU A 692 -16.14 -6.95 23.51
C GLU A 692 -15.66 -5.57 23.03
N SER A 693 -15.34 -5.55 21.72
CA SER A 693 -15.55 -4.48 20.74
C SER A 693 -15.35 -3.03 21.17
N ARG A 694 -14.09 -2.59 21.32
CA ARG A 694 -13.77 -1.16 21.21
C ARG A 694 -13.89 -0.60 19.79
N PHE A 695 -13.75 -1.45 18.77
CA PHE A 695 -13.75 -1.03 17.36
C PHE A 695 -15.14 -0.93 16.72
N GLY A 696 -16.23 -1.13 17.47
CA GLY A 696 -17.59 -1.18 16.92
C GLY A 696 -18.57 -0.09 17.41
N SER A 697 -18.39 0.50 18.60
CA SER A 697 -19.48 1.30 19.23
C SER A 697 -19.07 2.63 19.89
N SER A 698 -17.80 3.04 19.89
CA SER A 698 -17.38 4.31 20.55
C SER A 698 -16.40 5.15 19.69
N PHE A 699 -16.60 5.18 18.38
CA PHE A 699 -15.77 6.02 17.49
C PHE A 699 -16.30 7.45 17.32
N SER A 700 -17.59 7.70 17.60
CA SER A 700 -18.18 9.05 17.57
C SER A 700 -17.62 9.97 18.66
N ASP A 701 -17.23 9.43 19.82
CA ASP A 701 -16.62 10.21 20.92
C ASP A 701 -15.14 10.56 20.66
N THR A 702 -14.48 9.84 19.73
CA THR A 702 -13.07 10.02 19.38
C THR A 702 -12.83 11.22 18.44
N LEU A 703 -13.90 11.79 17.88
CA LEU A 703 -13.82 12.94 16.96
C LEU A 703 -13.43 14.26 17.66
N LYS A 704 -13.53 14.37 18.99
CA LYS A 704 -13.09 15.57 19.73
C LYS A 704 -11.56 15.54 19.90
N GLY A 705 -10.81 16.14 18.97
CA GLY A 705 -9.34 16.11 18.97
C GLY A 705 -8.67 17.16 18.07
N PRO A 706 -7.35 17.05 17.83
CA PRO A 706 -6.52 18.04 17.11
C PRO A 706 -7.03 18.45 15.72
N ALA A 707 -7.86 17.63 15.07
CA ALA A 707 -8.52 17.96 13.81
C ALA A 707 -9.50 19.16 13.96
N TRP A 708 -10.30 19.19 15.04
CA TRP A 708 -11.16 20.32 15.36
C TRP A 708 -10.36 21.56 15.75
N ALA A 709 -9.28 21.38 16.52
CA ALA A 709 -8.39 22.48 16.88
C ALA A 709 -7.69 23.09 15.65
N THR A 710 -7.34 22.28 14.64
CA THR A 710 -6.79 22.78 13.38
C THR A 710 -7.86 23.40 12.48
N LEU A 711 -9.09 22.90 12.43
CA LEU A 711 -10.19 23.60 11.74
C LEU A 711 -10.47 24.96 12.39
N ASP A 712 -10.52 25.02 13.72
CA ASP A 712 -10.66 26.28 14.46
C ASP A 712 -9.46 27.21 14.19
N THR A 713 -8.23 26.68 14.15
CA THR A 713 -7.02 27.47 13.85
C THR A 713 -7.01 27.98 12.40
N VAL A 714 -7.34 27.15 11.41
CA VAL A 714 -7.42 27.52 9.99
C VAL A 714 -8.56 28.50 9.75
N ASN A 715 -9.71 28.32 10.41
CA ASN A 715 -10.83 29.25 10.33
C ASN A 715 -10.48 30.57 11.03
N SER A 716 -9.74 30.53 12.14
CA SER A 716 -9.21 31.72 12.83
C SER A 716 -8.07 32.43 12.09
N LEU A 717 -7.51 31.80 11.06
CA LEU A 717 -6.49 32.35 10.15
C LEU A 717 -7.10 32.81 8.81
N SER A 718 -8.41 32.64 8.60
CA SER A 718 -9.07 33.30 7.48
C SER A 718 -8.96 34.80 7.66
N LEU A 719 -8.65 35.53 6.58
CA LEU A 719 -8.57 36.99 6.63
C LEU A 719 -9.85 37.58 7.24
N ASP A 720 -11.02 37.00 6.97
CA ASP A 720 -12.31 37.43 7.53
C ASP A 720 -12.43 37.20 9.05
N ALA A 721 -11.95 36.09 9.60
CA ALA A 721 -11.92 35.91 11.07
C ALA A 721 -10.83 36.76 11.74
N MET A 722 -9.71 37.03 11.05
CA MET A 722 -8.72 38.01 11.48
C MET A 722 -9.31 39.43 11.47
N TRP A 723 -10.15 39.79 10.48
CA TRP A 723 -10.83 41.08 10.36
C TRP A 723 -12.02 41.22 11.34
N ASP A 724 -12.87 40.21 11.52
CA ASP A 724 -13.97 40.19 12.50
C ASP A 724 -13.45 40.22 13.95
N SER A 725 -12.25 39.70 14.19
CA SER A 725 -11.57 39.79 15.49
C SER A 725 -10.93 41.16 15.79
N MET A 726 -11.01 42.11 14.85
CA MET A 726 -10.67 43.52 15.06
C MET A 726 -11.79 44.32 15.75
N ASP A 727 -12.86 43.65 16.22
CA ASP A 727 -13.82 44.25 17.15
C ASP A 727 -13.09 44.71 18.43
N PRO A 728 -13.07 46.03 18.75
CA PRO A 728 -12.38 46.60 19.91
C PRO A 728 -12.80 46.03 21.27
N LYS A 729 -13.87 45.22 21.31
CA LYS A 729 -14.46 44.68 22.54
C LYS A 729 -13.83 43.38 23.03
N GLN A 730 -12.96 42.72 22.26
CA GLN A 730 -12.27 41.50 22.73
C GLN A 730 -10.81 41.77 23.14
N LYS A 731 -10.49 41.60 24.43
CA LYS A 731 -9.11 41.65 24.95
C LYS A 731 -8.31 40.40 24.54
N VAL A 732 -7.95 40.31 23.27
CA VAL A 732 -7.16 39.19 22.73
C VAL A 732 -5.72 39.64 22.52
N ASN A 733 -4.75 38.95 23.14
CA ASN A 733 -3.32 39.18 22.90
C ASN A 733 -2.93 38.64 21.51
N TYR A 734 -3.02 39.52 20.50
CA TYR A 734 -2.82 39.23 19.09
C TYR A 734 -1.42 38.68 18.79
N GLY A 735 -0.38 39.30 19.36
CA GLY A 735 1.00 38.86 19.15
C GLY A 735 1.29 37.46 19.70
N ARG A 736 0.71 37.12 20.85
CA ARG A 736 0.76 35.75 21.39
C ARG A 736 0.02 34.73 20.51
N ARG A 737 -1.04 35.13 19.81
CA ARG A 737 -1.75 34.26 18.85
C ARG A 737 -0.94 34.06 17.57
N LEU A 738 -0.38 35.15 17.02
CA LEU A 738 0.46 35.10 15.82
C LEU A 738 1.70 34.21 16.04
N THR A 739 2.41 34.41 17.15
CA THR A 739 3.60 33.60 17.50
C THR A 739 3.25 32.12 17.70
N LYS A 740 2.10 31.83 18.32
CA LYS A 740 1.59 30.45 18.45
C LYS A 740 1.23 29.84 17.09
N ALA A 741 0.66 30.62 16.18
CA ALA A 741 0.36 30.18 14.81
C ALA A 741 1.66 29.87 14.05
N VAL A 742 2.65 30.78 14.04
CA VAL A 742 3.94 30.55 13.37
C VAL A 742 4.67 29.34 13.96
N ARG A 743 4.72 29.20 15.29
CA ARG A 743 5.32 28.02 15.95
C ARG A 743 4.66 26.70 15.51
N GLY A 744 3.33 26.69 15.41
CA GLY A 744 2.55 25.48 15.16
C GLY A 744 2.36 25.13 13.68
N GLU A 745 2.47 26.11 12.80
CA GLU A 745 2.08 26.01 11.39
C GLU A 745 3.24 26.28 10.42
N THR A 746 4.50 26.32 10.87
CA THR A 746 5.65 26.43 9.95
C THR A 746 6.12 25.05 9.51
N PRO A 747 6.00 24.67 8.21
CA PRO A 747 6.50 23.39 7.71
C PRO A 747 7.99 23.24 7.99
N GLY A 748 8.40 22.09 8.52
CA GLY A 748 9.79 21.83 8.89
C GLY A 748 10.26 22.50 10.19
N GLY A 749 9.50 23.41 10.80
CA GLY A 749 9.82 24.00 12.11
C GLY A 749 9.87 22.96 13.25
N SER A 750 9.28 21.78 13.02
CA SER A 750 9.36 20.64 13.94
C SER A 750 10.48 19.65 13.64
N LEU A 751 11.39 19.90 12.68
CA LEU A 751 12.54 19.03 12.40
C LEU A 751 13.44 18.92 13.64
N TRP A 752 13.63 17.70 14.13
CA TRP A 752 14.21 17.46 15.46
C TRP A 752 15.61 18.06 15.67
N TYR A 753 16.44 18.11 14.64
CA TYR A 753 17.81 18.63 14.71
C TYR A 753 17.90 20.16 14.63
N MET A 754 16.86 20.85 14.14
CA MET A 754 16.80 22.32 14.08
C MET A 754 15.76 22.91 15.04
N ARG A 755 14.94 22.08 15.68
CA ARG A 755 13.77 22.51 16.44
C ARG A 755 14.13 23.55 17.52
N ALA A 756 15.15 23.26 18.33
CA ALA A 756 15.59 24.19 19.38
C ALA A 756 16.00 25.54 18.77
N ALA A 757 16.83 25.56 17.73
CA ALA A 757 17.24 26.78 17.05
C ALA A 757 16.05 27.56 16.47
N PHE A 758 15.09 26.87 15.83
CA PHE A 758 13.88 27.49 15.31
C PHE A 758 13.02 28.13 16.42
N GLU A 759 12.82 27.42 17.53
CA GLU A 759 12.08 27.95 18.67
C GLU A 759 12.78 29.18 19.27
N ARG A 760 14.11 29.16 19.41
CA ARG A 760 14.89 30.17 20.13
C ARG A 760 15.21 31.41 19.30
N LEU A 761 15.73 31.20 18.10
CA LEU A 761 16.21 32.29 17.24
C LEU A 761 15.09 33.01 16.50
N LEU A 762 13.94 32.35 16.30
CA LEU A 762 12.83 32.93 15.56
C LEU A 762 11.59 33.09 16.44
N ILE A 763 11.06 32.00 17.01
CA ILE A 763 9.76 32.08 17.68
C ILE A 763 9.83 32.91 18.96
N ASP A 764 10.84 32.68 19.79
CA ASP A 764 10.97 33.39 21.05
C ASP A 764 11.25 34.88 20.81
N GLN A 765 12.07 35.23 19.80
CA GLN A 765 12.28 36.62 19.35
C GLN A 765 10.98 37.28 18.86
N MET A 766 10.17 36.57 18.07
CA MET A 766 8.85 37.05 17.68
C MET A 766 7.92 37.23 18.89
N GLN A 767 8.01 36.34 19.88
CA GLN A 767 7.21 36.44 21.10
C GLN A 767 7.63 37.63 21.97
N GLU A 768 8.92 37.92 22.07
CA GLU A 768 9.43 39.11 22.75
C GLU A 768 8.94 40.40 22.11
N MET A 769 8.91 40.46 20.77
CA MET A 769 8.42 41.63 20.03
C MET A 769 6.89 41.80 20.11
N ALA A 770 6.13 40.70 20.20
CA ALA A 770 4.69 40.71 19.98
C ALA A 770 3.84 40.45 21.24
N ASP A 771 4.37 39.80 22.28
CA ASP A 771 3.66 39.44 23.50
C ASP A 771 4.19 40.23 24.72
N PRO A 772 3.44 41.20 25.27
CA PRO A 772 3.88 41.96 26.45
C PRO A 772 4.06 41.09 27.71
N ASP A 773 3.48 39.88 27.74
CA ASP A 773 3.61 38.92 28.85
C ASP A 773 4.64 37.81 28.54
N TYR A 774 5.54 37.99 27.57
CA TYR A 774 6.49 36.96 27.14
C TYR A 774 7.34 36.41 28.30
N ARG A 775 7.84 37.27 29.20
CA ARG A 775 8.67 36.86 30.35
C ARG A 775 7.95 35.84 31.23
N LYS A 776 6.69 36.11 31.56
CA LYS A 776 5.85 35.17 32.32
C LYS A 776 5.65 33.85 31.56
N ALA A 777 5.68 33.86 30.23
CA ALA A 777 5.59 32.64 29.45
C ALA A 777 6.87 31.82 29.51
N PHE A 778 8.04 32.47 29.43
CA PHE A 778 9.34 31.83 29.56
C PHE A 778 9.56 31.29 30.98
N ASP A 779 9.24 32.07 32.02
CA ASP A 779 9.29 31.62 33.42
C ASP A 779 8.42 30.38 33.64
N ARG A 780 7.23 30.32 33.03
CA ARG A 780 6.36 29.13 33.10
C ARG A 780 6.96 27.92 32.38
N MET A 781 7.72 28.12 31.30
CA MET A 781 8.39 27.03 30.60
C MET A 781 9.53 26.47 31.44
N GLU A 782 10.34 27.34 32.04
CA GLU A 782 11.42 26.96 32.96
C GLU A 782 10.89 26.29 34.22
N LYS A 783 9.85 26.85 34.85
CA LYS A 783 9.20 26.25 36.01
C LYS A 783 8.70 24.83 35.71
N ARG A 784 8.04 24.62 34.56
CA ARG A 784 7.57 23.27 34.16
C ARG A 784 8.72 22.31 33.88
N ALA A 785 9.87 22.78 33.39
CA ALA A 785 11.04 21.93 33.22
C ALA A 785 11.60 21.53 34.58
N SER A 786 11.74 22.48 35.51
CA SER A 786 12.18 22.23 36.88
C SER A 786 11.24 21.29 37.65
N GLU A 787 9.91 21.43 37.49
CA GLU A 787 8.90 20.51 38.03
C GLU A 787 9.05 19.08 37.50
N GLN A 788 9.69 18.90 36.34
CA GLN A 788 10.00 17.60 35.73
C GLN A 788 11.45 17.15 36.05
N GLY A 789 12.13 17.83 36.95
CA GLY A 789 13.53 17.56 37.30
C GLY A 789 14.51 17.88 36.18
N GLN A 790 14.21 18.83 35.30
CA GLN A 790 15.04 19.18 34.13
C GLN A 790 15.43 20.65 34.14
N ALA A 791 16.55 20.98 33.51
CA ALA A 791 16.89 22.33 33.10
C ALA A 791 16.96 22.45 31.57
N TYR A 792 17.10 23.69 31.09
CA TYR A 792 17.35 23.97 29.67
C TYR A 792 18.86 24.09 29.44
N TRP A 793 19.38 23.38 28.43
CA TRP A 793 20.71 23.64 27.88
C TRP A 793 20.67 24.75 26.82
N TRP A 794 19.48 25.00 26.25
CA TRP A 794 19.17 26.19 25.46
C TRP A 794 17.87 26.83 25.95
N ARG A 795 18.02 27.88 26.77
CA ARG A 795 16.92 28.56 27.47
C ARG A 795 16.02 29.38 26.54
N PRO A 796 14.70 29.49 26.82
CA PRO A 796 13.81 30.36 26.06
C PRO A 796 14.28 31.82 26.03
N GLY A 797 14.21 32.45 24.87
CA GLY A 797 14.68 33.83 24.65
C GLY A 797 16.18 33.98 24.34
N GLU A 798 17.01 32.97 24.64
CA GLU A 798 18.45 33.06 24.41
C GLU A 798 18.84 32.78 22.95
N THR A 799 19.78 33.57 22.43
CA THR A 799 20.26 33.48 21.04
C THR A 799 21.36 32.42 20.83
N ALA A 800 21.89 31.86 21.91
CA ALA A 800 22.86 30.77 21.88
C ALA A 800 22.64 29.83 23.07
N PRO A 801 23.09 28.57 23.00
CA PRO A 801 23.08 27.69 24.16
C PRO A 801 24.11 28.12 25.20
N ASP A 802 23.71 28.17 26.47
CA ASP A 802 24.59 28.56 27.58
C ASP A 802 25.53 27.41 28.00
N ARG A 803 25.14 26.17 27.68
CA ARG A 803 25.88 24.95 28.02
C ARG A 803 25.49 23.78 27.13
N ALA A 804 26.27 22.70 27.20
CA ALA A 804 25.89 21.41 26.63
C ALA A 804 24.75 20.74 27.44
N PRO A 805 23.98 19.81 26.83
CA PRO A 805 23.00 19.01 27.55
C PRO A 805 23.66 18.18 28.65
N ASP A 806 23.08 18.20 29.85
CA ASP A 806 23.55 17.38 30.96
C ASP A 806 22.91 15.99 30.91
N LEU A 807 23.65 15.01 30.40
CA LEU A 807 23.16 13.64 30.24
C LEU A 807 23.10 12.87 31.57
N SER A 808 23.82 13.33 32.61
CA SER A 808 23.85 12.66 33.92
C SER A 808 22.47 12.67 34.60
N ASN A 809 21.65 13.67 34.28
CA ASN A 809 20.28 13.80 34.79
C ASN A 809 19.38 12.62 34.40
N ALA A 810 19.70 11.87 33.33
CA ALA A 810 18.99 10.65 32.98
C ALA A 810 19.23 9.51 33.99
N LEU A 811 20.38 9.52 34.66
CA LEU A 811 20.86 8.48 35.57
C LEU A 811 20.55 8.75 37.04
N GLY A 812 19.83 9.84 37.35
CA GLY A 812 19.42 10.17 38.73
C GLY A 812 20.48 10.91 39.56
N ASP A 813 21.64 11.22 39.00
CA ASP A 813 22.64 12.06 39.66
C ASP A 813 22.17 13.52 39.61
N THR A 814 21.51 13.96 40.67
CA THR A 814 21.14 15.37 40.88
C THR A 814 22.37 16.27 40.70
N PRO A 815 22.24 17.43 40.02
CA PRO A 815 23.31 18.43 40.01
C PRO A 815 23.64 18.80 41.45
N GLN A 816 24.90 18.64 41.85
CA GLN A 816 25.39 19.29 43.06
C GLN A 816 25.17 20.79 42.87
N GLN A 817 24.36 21.38 43.76
CA GLN A 817 23.98 22.79 43.76
C GLN A 817 25.18 23.73 43.81
#